data_AF-A0A2N1A6N5-F1
#
_entry.id   AF-A0A2N1A6N5-F1
#
_cell.length_a   1.000
_cell.length_b   1.000
_cell.length_c   1.000
_cell.angle_alpha   90.00
_cell.angle_beta   90.00
_cell.angle_gamma   90.00
#
_symmetry.space_group_name_H-M   'P 1'
#
loop_
_entity.id
_entity.type
_entity.pdbx_description
1 polymer ?
#
loop_
_entity_poly.entity_id
_entity_poly.type
_entity_poly.pdbx_seq_one_letter_code
_entity_poly.pdbx_strand_id
1 'polypeptide(L)'
;MYQNLKLSVQLNVAFAVILILLSVVSIVAYKGLDSGFNNFKEYRGLARDTNLAGRLQANMLLVRLNALKYLKVSKDDVLSEYHQRFEKMESFLEEAKQEIQNPQRAQNVKESIDLVKEYKNGFEEVVNLIAHRNKIVAADLNPSGVKMRKKMSDLREFANNNGMESAHYQIAKVAENVLLGRLYVVKYLVTNSEDDYKRAKVELTDNLRADRQSLNSLFSQGEGKRLLNEFDDLHNKYVKTIDEVHNTINSRNNVINNTLNRVGPIVANKIEEVKLSVKGEQDKLGPQAQSTAQSAISIVTYTSIASLIAGVILSLFITKMIKKPIGGEPKDIANITQNVAQGDLTYQFPDISNATGIYLAVAEMTIKLRELIGGIVSTGNDIATNAQQAQSISQQTSEAAGEQKERTTQVATAIQQMSYSIQSVVKHASESAAATQDAKKKAEDGKVMVDNTIMSIQHLAERVEQSVDVIQSLEKNSIEIDSVVEVIQGISEQTNLLALNAAIEAARAGEQGRGFAVVADEVRGLAQRTKESTSEIQKMILLLQTGTSEAVKVMNESQVEARETATKSQTTGDALDSILETITHINDMNSQVSTAVEEQAIVAEEINNNITAINDSAEVTANGANQTSEASQSLADSAKNLQTIVAGFKIT
;
A
#
# COMPACT_ATOMS: atom_id res chain seq x y z
N MET A 1 -0.39 21.60 -93.05
CA MET A 1 -0.05 20.16 -93.02
C MET A 1 -1.17 19.27 -92.45
N TYR A 2 -2.01 19.72 -91.51
CA TYR A 2 -3.08 18.91 -90.90
C TYR A 2 -4.44 18.87 -91.65
N GLN A 3 -4.64 19.70 -92.67
CA GLN A 3 -5.92 19.82 -93.40
C GLN A 3 -6.21 18.68 -94.41
N ASN A 4 -5.24 17.79 -94.68
CA ASN A 4 -5.39 16.67 -95.64
C ASN A 4 -5.42 15.27 -94.96
N LEU A 5 -5.50 15.20 -93.63
CA LEU A 5 -5.60 13.93 -92.91
C LEU A 5 -7.04 13.40 -92.95
N LYS A 6 -7.21 12.09 -93.18
CA LYS A 6 -8.52 11.43 -93.10
C LYS A 6 -9.09 11.58 -91.68
N LEU A 7 -10.41 11.79 -91.57
CA LEU A 7 -11.13 12.04 -90.32
C LEU A 7 -10.83 10.99 -89.23
N SER A 8 -10.66 9.73 -89.61
CA SER A 8 -10.29 8.63 -88.70
C SER A 8 -8.90 8.82 -88.07
N VAL A 9 -7.93 9.36 -88.80
CA VAL A 9 -6.58 9.62 -88.30
C VAL A 9 -6.59 10.80 -87.34
N GLN A 10 -7.42 11.81 -87.60
CA GLN A 10 -7.60 12.97 -86.71
C GLN A 10 -8.28 12.58 -85.38
N LEU A 11 -9.30 11.72 -85.44
CA LEU A 11 -9.96 11.17 -84.25
C LEU A 11 -9.04 10.26 -83.43
N ASN A 12 -8.30 9.37 -84.08
CA ASN A 12 -7.37 8.48 -83.39
C ASN A 12 -6.23 9.26 -82.71
N VAL A 13 -5.72 10.33 -83.33
CA VAL A 13 -4.72 11.21 -82.70
C VAL A 13 -5.30 11.96 -81.50
N ALA A 14 -6.55 12.44 -81.58
CA ALA A 14 -7.21 13.11 -80.46
C ALA A 14 -7.45 12.19 -79.26
N PHE A 15 -7.96 10.97 -79.51
CA PHE A 15 -8.12 9.96 -78.47
C PHE A 15 -6.78 9.51 -77.89
N ALA A 16 -5.74 9.38 -78.72
CA ALA A 16 -4.40 9.06 -78.25
C ALA A 16 -3.84 10.16 -77.32
N VAL A 17 -4.06 11.43 -77.63
CA VAL A 17 -3.62 12.55 -76.76
C VAL A 17 -4.37 12.56 -75.42
N ILE A 18 -5.68 12.27 -75.41
CA ILE A 18 -6.46 12.17 -74.17
C ILE A 18 -5.98 10.99 -73.32
N LEU A 19 -5.73 9.83 -73.93
CA LEU A 19 -5.20 8.65 -73.23
C LEU A 19 -3.80 8.92 -72.65
N ILE A 20 -2.94 9.65 -73.36
CA ILE A 20 -1.63 10.07 -72.86
C ILE A 20 -1.77 11.01 -71.66
N LEU A 21 -2.66 12.02 -71.73
CA LEU A 21 -2.89 12.95 -70.61
C LEU A 21 -3.44 12.24 -69.37
N LEU A 22 -4.42 11.33 -69.54
CA LEU A 22 -4.94 10.50 -68.46
C LEU A 22 -3.84 9.61 -67.86
N SER A 23 -3.00 9.00 -68.69
CA SER A 23 -1.88 8.18 -68.24
C SER A 23 -0.88 8.99 -67.40
N VAL A 24 -0.57 10.23 -67.82
CA VAL A 24 0.32 11.13 -67.06
C VAL A 24 -0.29 11.50 -65.71
N VAL A 25 -1.57 11.86 -65.65
CA VAL A 25 -2.27 12.17 -64.39
C VAL A 25 -2.28 10.96 -63.47
N SER A 26 -2.60 9.77 -63.98
CA SER A 26 -2.60 8.52 -63.20
C SER A 26 -1.21 8.18 -62.65
N ILE A 27 -0.14 8.33 -63.44
CA ILE A 27 1.24 8.07 -62.99
C ILE A 27 1.66 9.05 -61.89
N VAL A 28 1.32 10.34 -62.03
CA VAL A 28 1.64 11.37 -61.03
C VAL A 28 0.86 11.13 -59.74
N ALA A 29 -0.44 10.83 -59.83
CA ALA A 29 -1.27 10.51 -58.68
C ALA A 29 -0.78 9.25 -57.95
N TYR A 30 -0.41 8.21 -58.70
CA TYR A 30 0.15 6.98 -58.15
C TYR A 30 1.47 7.25 -57.40
N LYS A 31 2.40 8.01 -57.99
CA LYS A 31 3.66 8.38 -57.33
C LYS A 31 3.44 9.22 -56.06
N GLY A 32 2.46 10.12 -56.07
CA GLY A 32 2.08 10.90 -54.88
C GLY A 32 1.54 10.04 -53.74
N LEU A 33 0.64 9.09 -54.06
CA LEU A 33 0.09 8.14 -53.11
C LEU A 33 1.15 7.17 -52.56
N ASP A 34 2.03 6.65 -53.42
CA ASP A 34 3.12 5.75 -53.02
C ASP A 34 4.12 6.43 -52.08
N SER A 35 4.52 7.67 -52.39
CA SER A 35 5.36 8.48 -51.51
C SER A 35 4.69 8.76 -50.16
N GLY A 36 3.40 9.10 -50.17
CA GLY A 36 2.61 9.29 -48.95
C GLY A 36 2.53 8.02 -48.09
N PHE A 37 2.32 6.86 -48.72
CA PHE A 37 2.26 5.56 -48.05
C PHE A 37 3.61 5.19 -47.41
N ASN A 38 4.72 5.41 -48.12
CA ASN A 38 6.06 5.13 -47.60
C ASN A 38 6.42 6.02 -46.41
N ASN A 39 6.12 7.33 -46.49
CA ASN A 39 6.31 8.26 -45.36
C ASN A 39 5.48 7.86 -44.14
N PHE A 40 4.23 7.42 -44.35
CA PHE A 40 3.38 6.94 -43.26
C PHE A 40 3.92 5.64 -42.63
N LYS A 41 4.43 4.71 -43.44
CA LYS A 41 5.06 3.48 -42.96
C LYS A 41 6.28 3.77 -42.09
N GLU A 42 7.14 4.70 -42.52
CA GLU A 42 8.33 5.12 -41.78
C GLU A 42 7.96 5.86 -40.50
N TYR A 43 7.00 6.78 -40.54
CA TYR A 43 6.49 7.47 -39.36
C TYR A 43 5.90 6.50 -38.33
N ARG A 44 5.15 5.48 -38.79
CA ARG A 44 4.59 4.44 -37.92
C ARG A 44 5.68 3.58 -37.27
N GLY A 45 6.76 3.28 -38.00
CA GLY A 45 7.94 2.60 -37.44
C GLY A 45 8.57 3.43 -36.31
N LEU A 46 8.86 4.71 -36.56
CA LEU A 46 9.40 5.62 -35.55
C LEU A 46 8.45 5.78 -34.35
N ALA A 47 7.13 5.82 -34.57
CA ALA A 47 6.17 5.89 -33.46
C ALA A 47 6.20 4.65 -32.57
N ARG A 48 6.44 3.46 -33.15
CA ARG A 48 6.64 2.23 -32.39
C ARG A 48 7.92 2.31 -31.56
N ASP A 49 9.02 2.75 -32.15
CA ASP A 49 10.32 2.92 -31.47
C ASP A 49 10.22 3.92 -30.30
N THR A 50 9.57 5.07 -30.49
CA THR A 50 9.35 6.08 -29.44
C THR A 50 8.53 5.50 -28.29
N ASN A 51 7.45 4.77 -28.59
CA ASN A 51 6.62 4.13 -27.58
C ASN A 51 7.38 3.05 -26.80
N LEU A 52 8.20 2.25 -27.50
CA LEU A 52 9.00 1.20 -26.89
C LEU A 52 10.09 1.77 -25.97
N ALA A 53 10.78 2.84 -26.40
CA ALA A 53 11.70 3.58 -25.55
C ALA A 53 10.99 4.18 -24.32
N GLY A 54 9.78 4.73 -24.48
CA GLY A 54 8.95 5.20 -23.37
C GLY A 54 8.60 4.10 -22.36
N ARG A 55 8.21 2.90 -22.84
CA ARG A 55 7.93 1.73 -21.99
C ARG A 55 9.17 1.25 -21.24
N LEU A 56 10.31 1.19 -21.91
CA LEU A 56 11.59 0.84 -21.29
C LEU A 56 11.97 1.81 -20.17
N GLN A 57 11.84 3.12 -20.39
CA GLN A 57 12.13 4.13 -19.40
C GLN A 57 11.21 4.03 -18.18
N ALA A 58 9.90 3.93 -18.41
CA ALA A 58 8.90 3.78 -17.34
C ALA A 58 9.12 2.49 -16.54
N ASN A 59 9.40 1.38 -17.23
CA ASN A 59 9.61 0.10 -16.56
C ASN A 59 10.95 0.06 -15.80
N MET A 60 12.00 0.70 -16.30
CA MET A 60 13.25 0.88 -15.55
C MET A 60 13.02 1.66 -14.24
N LEU A 61 12.17 2.69 -14.25
CA LEU A 61 11.78 3.41 -13.04
C LEU A 61 11.05 2.49 -12.04
N LEU A 62 10.14 1.65 -12.52
CA LEU A 62 9.43 0.68 -11.68
C LEU A 62 10.36 -0.42 -11.13
N VAL A 63 11.32 -0.91 -11.91
CA VAL A 63 12.36 -1.84 -11.43
C VAL A 63 13.14 -1.21 -10.28
N ARG A 64 13.57 0.04 -10.43
CA ARG A 64 14.29 0.78 -9.39
C ARG A 64 13.45 1.04 -8.15
N LEU A 65 12.19 1.40 -8.32
CA LEU A 65 11.25 1.63 -7.23
C LEU A 65 11.04 0.36 -6.39
N ASN A 66 10.84 -0.78 -7.05
CA ASN A 66 10.68 -2.06 -6.35
C ASN A 66 11.97 -2.51 -5.67
N ALA A 67 13.13 -2.28 -6.30
CA ALA A 67 14.42 -2.50 -5.65
C ALA A 67 14.53 -1.66 -4.36
N LEU A 68 14.25 -0.36 -4.42
CA LEU A 68 14.26 0.52 -3.23
C LEU A 68 13.25 0.07 -2.15
N LYS A 69 12.04 -0.35 -2.55
CA LYS A 69 11.01 -0.89 -1.64
C LYS A 69 11.52 -2.15 -0.93
N TYR A 70 12.18 -3.05 -1.65
CA TYR A 70 12.80 -4.25 -1.07
C TYR A 70 13.95 -3.89 -0.11
N LEU A 71 14.80 -2.93 -0.45
CA LEU A 71 15.87 -2.47 0.44
C LEU A 71 15.35 -1.89 1.77
N LYS A 72 14.12 -1.36 1.78
CA LYS A 72 13.49 -0.79 2.97
C LYS A 72 12.77 -1.83 3.82
N VAL A 73 12.06 -2.77 3.21
CA VAL A 73 11.11 -3.67 3.91
C VAL A 73 11.56 -5.14 3.92
N SER A 74 12.37 -5.56 2.93
CA SER A 74 12.96 -6.91 2.80
C SER A 74 11.93 -8.06 2.88
N LYS A 75 10.78 -7.89 2.21
CA LYS A 75 9.72 -8.93 2.12
C LYS A 75 9.71 -9.63 0.76
N ASP A 76 9.26 -10.88 0.77
CA ASP A 76 9.24 -11.77 -0.42
C ASP A 76 8.21 -11.34 -1.48
N ASP A 77 7.09 -10.74 -1.07
CA ASP A 77 6.08 -10.19 -1.99
C ASP A 77 6.69 -9.09 -2.87
N VAL A 78 7.45 -8.17 -2.25
CA VAL A 78 8.16 -7.09 -2.95
C VAL A 78 9.26 -7.63 -3.86
N LEU A 79 9.95 -8.71 -3.45
CA LEU A 79 10.95 -9.36 -4.29
C LEU A 79 10.32 -9.97 -5.54
N SER A 80 9.13 -10.57 -5.39
CA SER A 80 8.35 -11.10 -6.51
C SER A 80 7.89 -10.00 -7.48
N GLU A 81 7.42 -8.86 -6.95
CA GLU A 81 7.09 -7.67 -7.75
C GLU A 81 8.31 -7.16 -8.54
N TYR A 82 9.49 -7.12 -7.92
CA TYR A 82 10.74 -6.76 -8.59
C TYR A 82 11.02 -7.70 -9.77
N HIS A 83 10.98 -9.02 -9.56
CA HIS A 83 11.27 -10.00 -10.62
C HIS A 83 10.30 -9.87 -11.80
N GLN A 84 9.00 -9.71 -11.55
CA GLN A 84 8.02 -9.50 -12.62
C GLN A 84 8.29 -8.22 -13.44
N ARG A 85 8.69 -7.13 -12.76
CA ARG A 85 9.07 -5.89 -13.47
C ARG A 85 10.36 -6.06 -14.25
N PHE A 86 11.31 -6.82 -13.71
CA PHE A 86 12.57 -7.09 -14.36
C PHE A 86 12.39 -7.96 -15.63
N GLU A 87 11.58 -9.02 -15.57
CA GLU A 87 11.26 -9.85 -16.74
C GLU A 87 10.58 -9.03 -17.85
N LYS A 88 9.68 -8.11 -17.49
CA LYS A 88 9.11 -7.16 -18.46
C LYS A 88 10.16 -6.24 -19.06
N MET A 89 11.17 -5.82 -18.29
CA MET A 89 12.27 -5.00 -18.79
C MET A 89 13.09 -5.77 -19.82
N GLU A 90 13.43 -7.03 -19.54
CA GLU A 90 14.15 -7.91 -20.47
C GLU A 90 13.35 -8.13 -21.76
N SER A 91 12.05 -8.39 -21.64
CA SER A 91 11.14 -8.55 -22.79
C SER A 91 11.13 -7.30 -23.69
N PHE A 92 10.97 -6.11 -23.11
CA PHE A 92 11.01 -4.86 -23.88
C PHE A 92 12.37 -4.57 -24.49
N LEU A 93 13.47 -4.95 -23.84
CA LEU A 93 14.81 -4.77 -24.37
C LEU A 93 15.09 -5.70 -25.55
N GLU A 94 14.62 -6.95 -25.50
CA GLU A 94 14.73 -7.86 -26.65
C GLU A 94 13.84 -7.40 -27.81
N GLU A 95 12.64 -6.87 -27.55
CA GLU A 95 11.83 -6.22 -28.59
C GLU A 95 12.60 -5.03 -29.19
N ALA A 96 13.20 -4.17 -28.37
CA ALA A 96 13.92 -2.99 -28.83
C ALA A 96 15.15 -3.34 -29.66
N LYS A 97 15.86 -4.41 -29.30
CA LYS A 97 17.00 -4.92 -30.06
C LYS A 97 16.60 -5.48 -31.43
N GLN A 98 15.38 -5.98 -31.59
CA GLN A 98 14.85 -6.48 -32.86
C GLN A 98 14.27 -5.37 -33.74
N GLU A 99 13.60 -4.39 -33.15
CA GLU A 99 12.91 -3.32 -33.89
C GLU A 99 13.84 -2.14 -34.22
N ILE A 100 14.69 -1.73 -33.27
CA ILE A 100 15.54 -0.54 -33.40
C ILE A 100 16.85 -0.88 -34.09
N GLN A 101 16.87 -0.74 -35.42
CA GLN A 101 18.02 -1.09 -36.28
C GLN A 101 18.97 0.07 -36.60
N ASN A 102 18.61 1.32 -36.25
CA ASN A 102 19.49 2.47 -36.46
C ASN A 102 20.81 2.26 -35.68
N PRO A 103 22.00 2.35 -36.30
CA PRO A 103 23.27 1.96 -35.66
C PRO A 103 23.55 2.63 -34.31
N GLN A 104 23.27 3.94 -34.19
CA GLN A 104 23.51 4.68 -32.96
C GLN A 104 22.52 4.27 -31.86
N ARG A 105 21.23 4.11 -32.22
CA ARG A 105 20.19 3.72 -31.27
C ARG A 105 20.35 2.26 -30.84
N ALA A 106 20.68 1.37 -31.77
CA ALA A 106 20.94 -0.04 -31.52
C ALA A 106 22.12 -0.21 -30.55
N GLN A 107 23.17 0.61 -30.68
CA GLN A 107 24.29 0.64 -29.74
C GLN A 107 23.83 1.05 -28.33
N ASN A 108 23.02 2.11 -28.21
CA ASN A 108 22.45 2.54 -26.93
C ASN A 108 21.54 1.47 -26.29
N VAL A 109 20.75 0.76 -27.09
CA VAL A 109 19.92 -0.38 -26.63
C VAL A 109 20.81 -1.53 -26.14
N LYS A 110 21.85 -1.89 -26.90
CA LYS A 110 22.79 -2.95 -26.52
C LYS A 110 23.50 -2.65 -25.20
N GLU A 111 24.03 -1.44 -25.05
CA GLU A 111 24.66 -1.01 -23.79
C GLU A 111 23.64 -0.99 -22.63
N SER A 112 22.39 -0.62 -22.90
CA SER A 112 21.32 -0.68 -21.91
C SER A 112 21.01 -2.12 -21.48
N ILE A 113 21.09 -3.11 -22.38
CA ILE A 113 20.95 -4.53 -22.04
C ILE A 113 22.05 -4.98 -21.07
N ASP A 114 23.31 -4.64 -21.37
CA ASP A 114 24.45 -5.03 -20.54
C ASP A 114 24.37 -4.37 -19.15
N LEU A 115 23.99 -3.09 -19.10
CA LEU A 115 23.75 -2.36 -17.86
C LEU A 115 22.57 -2.93 -17.06
N VAL A 116 21.46 -3.30 -17.70
CA VAL A 116 20.32 -3.92 -17.00
C VAL A 116 20.71 -5.29 -16.40
N LYS A 117 21.58 -6.06 -17.06
CA LYS A 117 22.16 -7.27 -16.47
C LYS A 117 23.08 -6.96 -15.27
N GLU A 118 23.93 -5.95 -15.37
CA GLU A 118 24.75 -5.47 -14.24
C GLU A 118 23.85 -5.08 -13.05
N TYR A 119 22.75 -4.39 -13.32
CA TYR A 119 21.75 -4.00 -12.32
C TYR A 119 21.11 -5.22 -11.64
N LYS A 120 20.72 -6.24 -12.41
CA LYS A 120 20.16 -7.49 -11.90
C LYS A 120 21.11 -8.18 -10.94
N ASN A 121 22.33 -8.42 -11.41
CA ASN A 121 23.35 -9.14 -10.64
C ASN A 121 23.66 -8.39 -9.35
N GLY A 122 23.79 -7.07 -9.41
CA GLY A 122 23.99 -6.24 -8.21
C GLY A 122 22.81 -6.30 -7.24
N PHE A 123 21.56 -6.35 -7.74
CA PHE A 123 20.39 -6.47 -6.88
C PHE A 123 20.31 -7.85 -6.20
N GLU A 124 20.55 -8.92 -6.95
CA GLU A 124 20.60 -10.29 -6.43
C GLU A 124 21.72 -10.47 -5.39
N GLU A 125 22.88 -9.85 -5.62
CA GLU A 125 23.97 -9.80 -4.63
C GLU A 125 23.51 -9.11 -3.34
N VAL A 126 22.79 -7.98 -3.44
CA VAL A 126 22.25 -7.28 -2.27
C VAL A 126 21.23 -8.13 -1.52
N VAL A 127 20.32 -8.82 -2.23
CA VAL A 127 19.37 -9.78 -1.63
C VAL A 127 20.12 -10.85 -0.83
N ASN A 128 21.16 -11.43 -1.43
CA ASN A 128 21.99 -12.45 -0.78
C ASN A 128 22.73 -11.91 0.45
N LEU A 129 23.28 -10.69 0.39
CA LEU A 129 23.96 -10.06 1.52
C LEU A 129 22.98 -9.74 2.67
N ILE A 130 21.75 -9.32 2.37
CA ILE A 130 20.70 -9.12 3.38
C ILE A 130 20.34 -10.45 4.05
N ALA A 131 20.13 -11.51 3.25
CA ALA A 131 19.82 -12.84 3.77
C ALA A 131 20.97 -13.40 4.63
N HIS A 132 22.23 -13.24 4.19
CA HIS A 132 23.40 -13.63 4.95
C HIS A 132 23.49 -12.88 6.27
N ARG A 133 23.38 -11.54 6.26
CA ARG A 133 23.35 -10.71 7.47
C ARG A 133 22.26 -11.19 8.43
N ASN A 134 21.04 -11.42 7.96
CA ASN A 134 19.94 -11.87 8.80
C ASN A 134 20.20 -13.25 9.43
N LYS A 135 20.80 -14.17 8.66
CA LYS A 135 21.21 -15.48 9.15
C LYS A 135 22.24 -15.37 10.27
N ILE A 136 23.30 -14.58 10.08
CA ILE A 136 24.35 -14.44 11.11
C ILE A 136 23.79 -13.76 12.37
N VAL A 137 22.94 -12.74 12.20
CA VAL A 137 22.29 -12.06 13.33
C VAL A 137 21.42 -13.02 14.14
N ALA A 138 20.63 -13.87 13.48
CA ALA A 138 19.75 -14.82 14.12
C ALA A 138 20.50 -16.01 14.76
N ALA A 139 21.51 -16.55 14.07
CA ALA A 139 22.24 -17.75 14.49
C ALA A 139 23.30 -17.48 15.56
N ASP A 140 23.99 -16.35 15.48
CA ASP A 140 25.18 -16.09 16.29
C ASP A 140 25.04 -14.85 17.17
N LEU A 141 24.67 -13.70 16.60
CA LEU A 141 24.67 -12.42 17.32
C LEU A 141 23.63 -12.43 18.45
N ASN A 142 22.36 -12.68 18.14
CA ASN A 142 21.27 -12.65 19.12
C ASN A 142 21.46 -13.71 20.22
N PRO A 143 21.75 -15.00 19.92
CA PRO A 143 21.97 -16.00 20.94
C PRO A 143 23.18 -15.70 21.83
N SER A 144 24.29 -15.20 21.26
CA SER A 144 25.47 -14.83 22.04
C SER A 144 25.15 -13.65 22.98
N GLY A 145 24.40 -12.66 22.49
CA GLY A 145 23.90 -11.54 23.31
C GLY A 145 23.08 -11.97 24.53
N VAL A 146 22.14 -12.90 24.34
CA VAL A 146 21.30 -13.43 25.43
C VAL A 146 22.14 -14.27 26.41
N LYS A 147 23.01 -15.13 25.90
CA LYS A 147 23.87 -15.99 26.72
C LYS A 147 24.88 -15.17 27.54
N MET A 148 25.49 -14.14 26.96
CA MET A 148 26.38 -13.21 27.70
C MET A 148 25.66 -12.58 28.89
N ARG A 149 24.46 -12.03 28.67
CA ARG A 149 23.64 -11.43 29.73
C ARG A 149 23.32 -12.44 30.83
N LYS A 150 22.96 -13.67 30.45
CA LYS A 150 22.72 -14.76 31.40
C LYS A 150 23.98 -15.08 32.22
N LYS A 151 25.14 -15.22 31.57
CA LYS A 151 26.40 -15.49 32.28
C LYS A 151 26.78 -14.39 33.27
N MET A 152 26.48 -13.13 32.95
CA MET A 152 26.66 -12.02 33.89
C MET A 152 25.70 -12.11 35.09
N SER A 153 24.47 -12.60 34.89
CA SER A 153 23.53 -12.89 35.99
C SER A 153 24.02 -14.06 36.86
N ASP A 154 24.47 -15.15 36.24
CA ASP A 154 25.05 -16.32 36.93
C ASP A 154 26.27 -15.89 37.77
N LEU A 155 27.14 -15.04 37.22
CA LEU A 155 28.32 -14.51 37.93
C LEU A 155 27.93 -13.61 39.12
N ARG A 156 26.86 -12.81 38.97
CA ARG A 156 26.32 -11.98 40.05
C ARG A 156 25.74 -12.82 41.18
N GLU A 157 25.00 -13.87 40.85
CA GLU A 157 24.44 -14.80 41.83
C GLU A 157 25.54 -15.56 42.58
N PHE A 158 26.55 -16.04 41.85
CA PHE A 158 27.74 -16.65 42.45
C PHE A 158 28.44 -15.70 43.43
N ALA A 159 28.64 -14.42 43.05
CA ALA A 159 29.25 -13.42 43.92
C ALA A 159 28.42 -13.19 45.20
N ASN A 160 27.08 -13.15 45.09
CA ASN A 160 26.18 -12.98 46.22
C ASN A 160 26.26 -14.15 47.20
N ASN A 161 26.21 -15.38 46.68
CA ASN A 161 26.23 -16.59 47.50
C ASN A 161 27.58 -16.82 48.21
N ASN A 162 28.65 -16.16 47.75
CA ASN A 162 29.99 -16.25 48.33
C ASN A 162 30.44 -14.97 49.06
N GLY A 163 29.55 -13.99 49.27
CA GLY A 163 29.86 -12.76 50.01
C GLY A 163 30.92 -11.86 49.35
N MET A 164 31.01 -11.87 48.01
CA MET A 164 32.04 -11.14 47.26
C MET A 164 31.59 -9.71 46.89
N GLU A 165 31.48 -8.83 47.88
CA GLU A 165 30.94 -7.47 47.69
C GLU A 165 31.69 -6.64 46.62
N SER A 166 33.02 -6.73 46.57
CA SER A 166 33.86 -6.03 45.60
C SER A 166 33.61 -6.47 44.15
N ALA A 167 33.10 -7.68 43.93
CA ALA A 167 32.76 -8.19 42.61
C ALA A 167 31.45 -7.59 42.08
N HIS A 168 30.48 -7.25 42.95
CA HIS A 168 29.19 -6.72 42.51
C HIS A 168 29.32 -5.41 41.71
N TYR A 169 30.17 -4.49 42.18
CA TYR A 169 30.41 -3.23 41.48
C TYR A 169 31.00 -3.45 40.09
N GLN A 170 31.99 -4.34 39.97
CA GLN A 170 32.65 -4.63 38.71
C GLN A 170 31.72 -5.38 37.73
N ILE A 171 30.94 -6.32 38.23
CA ILE A 171 29.91 -7.04 37.45
C ILE A 171 28.88 -6.06 36.90
N ALA A 172 28.43 -5.09 37.71
CA ALA A 172 27.47 -4.08 37.29
C ALA A 172 28.01 -3.20 36.14
N LYS A 173 29.24 -2.70 36.27
CA LYS A 173 29.87 -1.88 35.20
C LYS A 173 30.05 -2.65 33.89
N VAL A 174 30.49 -3.91 33.97
CA VAL A 174 30.60 -4.76 32.78
C VAL A 174 29.23 -5.02 32.16
N ALA A 175 28.21 -5.31 32.97
CA ALA A 175 26.84 -5.49 32.49
C ALA A 175 26.29 -4.23 31.79
N GLU A 176 26.52 -3.05 32.37
CA GLU A 176 26.09 -1.76 31.83
C GLU A 176 26.73 -1.48 30.45
N ASN A 177 28.05 -1.56 30.36
CA ASN A 177 28.77 -1.34 29.09
C ASN A 177 28.38 -2.38 28.02
N VAL A 178 28.16 -3.64 28.41
CA VAL A 178 27.63 -4.66 27.49
C VAL A 178 26.24 -4.30 26.99
N LEU A 179 25.33 -3.86 27.86
CA LEU A 179 23.98 -3.45 27.46
C LEU A 179 24.00 -2.22 26.55
N LEU A 180 24.82 -1.22 26.89
CA LEU A 180 24.99 -0.01 26.08
C LEU A 180 25.60 -0.34 24.71
N GLY A 181 26.64 -1.18 24.69
CA GLY A 181 27.22 -1.68 23.45
C GLY A 181 26.20 -2.43 22.59
N ARG A 182 25.39 -3.31 23.20
CA ARG A 182 24.30 -4.01 22.51
C ARG A 182 23.21 -3.08 21.99
N LEU A 183 22.87 -2.01 22.71
CA LEU A 183 21.95 -0.97 22.23
C LEU A 183 22.48 -0.34 20.94
N TYR A 184 23.75 0.05 20.90
CA TYR A 184 24.36 0.61 19.69
C TYR A 184 24.49 -0.42 18.56
N VAL A 185 24.65 -1.71 18.86
CA VAL A 185 24.53 -2.78 17.84
C VAL A 185 23.13 -2.80 17.26
N VAL A 186 22.07 -2.79 18.08
CA VAL A 186 20.68 -2.76 17.58
C VAL A 186 20.43 -1.51 16.75
N LYS A 187 20.93 -0.35 17.20
CA LYS A 187 20.84 0.89 16.44
C LYS A 187 21.57 0.77 15.10
N TYR A 188 22.80 0.26 15.09
CA TYR A 188 23.57 0.01 13.86
C TYR A 188 22.86 -0.95 12.89
N LEU A 189 22.21 -2.00 13.41
CA LEU A 189 21.44 -2.94 12.60
C LEU A 189 20.27 -2.27 11.85
N VAL A 190 19.76 -1.14 12.35
CA VAL A 190 18.70 -0.35 11.73
C VAL A 190 19.27 0.77 10.87
N THR A 191 20.20 1.56 11.40
CA THR A 191 20.74 2.76 10.75
C THR A 191 21.78 2.43 9.68
N ASN A 192 22.47 1.29 9.82
CA ASN A 192 23.67 0.93 9.06
C ASN A 192 24.78 2.01 9.09
N SER A 193 24.77 2.87 10.12
CA SER A 193 25.71 3.99 10.25
C SER A 193 27.06 3.55 10.81
N GLU A 194 28.14 4.01 10.19
CA GLU A 194 29.51 3.78 10.65
C GLU A 194 29.72 4.26 12.10
N ASP A 195 29.09 5.36 12.49
CA ASP A 195 29.24 5.94 13.82
C ASP A 195 28.59 5.05 14.90
N ASP A 196 27.45 4.43 14.60
CA ASP A 196 26.78 3.52 15.53
C ASP A 196 27.59 2.22 15.69
N TYR A 197 28.21 1.71 14.63
CA TYR A 197 29.13 0.58 14.71
C TYR A 197 30.37 0.90 15.55
N LYS A 198 31.03 2.03 15.28
CA LYS A 198 32.20 2.47 16.05
C LYS A 198 31.86 2.65 17.53
N ARG A 199 30.71 3.27 17.83
CA ARG A 199 30.27 3.43 19.21
C ARG A 199 30.02 2.08 19.88
N ALA A 200 29.34 1.15 19.20
CA ALA A 200 29.16 -0.21 19.70
C ALA A 200 30.50 -0.91 20.01
N LYS A 201 31.51 -0.75 19.13
CA LYS A 201 32.83 -1.33 19.34
C LYS A 201 33.53 -0.75 20.57
N VAL A 202 33.53 0.57 20.74
CA VAL A 202 34.14 1.23 21.91
C VAL A 202 33.54 0.70 23.21
N GLU A 203 32.21 0.62 23.30
CA GLU A 203 31.54 0.09 24.50
C GLU A 203 31.84 -1.38 24.74
N LEU A 204 31.90 -2.19 23.68
CA LEU A 204 32.14 -3.62 23.78
C LEU A 204 33.62 -4.00 23.89
N THR A 205 34.56 -3.06 23.80
CA THR A 205 35.99 -3.39 23.83
C THR A 205 36.75 -2.49 24.78
N ASP A 206 36.94 -1.22 24.42
CA ASP A 206 37.77 -0.27 25.15
C ASP A 206 37.23 -0.01 26.56
N ASN A 207 35.92 0.29 26.68
CA ASN A 207 35.29 0.61 27.97
C ASN A 207 35.16 -0.60 28.90
N LEU A 208 35.19 -1.83 28.35
CA LEU A 208 35.14 -3.06 29.13
C LEU A 208 36.52 -3.50 29.65
N ARG A 209 37.62 -3.00 29.09
CA ARG A 209 38.95 -3.58 29.28
C ARG A 209 39.41 -3.58 30.75
N ALA A 210 39.31 -2.44 31.42
CA ALA A 210 39.77 -2.28 32.80
C ALA A 210 38.86 -3.05 33.79
N ASP A 211 37.55 -3.02 33.57
CA ASP A 211 36.58 -3.70 34.43
C ASP A 211 36.68 -5.23 34.26
N ARG A 212 36.91 -5.74 33.04
CA ARG A 212 37.22 -7.17 32.80
C ARG A 212 38.50 -7.61 33.49
N GLN A 213 39.56 -6.82 33.45
CA GLN A 213 40.82 -7.14 34.14
C GLN A 213 40.62 -7.23 35.67
N SER A 214 39.79 -6.33 36.21
CA SER A 214 39.41 -6.35 37.63
C SER A 214 38.62 -7.60 37.99
N LEU A 215 37.59 -7.97 37.19
CA LEU A 215 36.86 -9.23 37.37
C LEU A 215 37.75 -10.46 37.26
N ASN A 216 38.70 -10.47 36.32
CA ASN A 216 39.63 -11.58 36.15
C ASN A 216 40.57 -11.77 37.35
N SER A 217 40.88 -10.68 38.07
CA SER A 217 41.67 -10.72 39.30
C SER A 217 40.85 -11.21 40.49
N LEU A 218 39.56 -10.84 40.57
CA LEU A 218 38.64 -11.25 41.62
C LEU A 218 38.19 -12.71 41.48
N PHE A 219 38.04 -13.20 40.25
CA PHE A 219 37.66 -14.58 39.93
C PHE A 219 38.85 -15.33 39.35
N SER A 220 39.87 -15.62 40.16
CA SER A 220 41.12 -16.25 39.68
C SER A 220 41.02 -17.76 39.46
N GLN A 221 40.13 -18.46 40.19
CA GLN A 221 39.95 -19.91 40.12
C GLN A 221 38.52 -20.34 40.49
N GLY A 222 38.18 -21.62 40.27
CA GLY A 222 36.88 -22.19 40.63
C GLY A 222 35.73 -21.78 39.70
N GLU A 223 34.51 -21.90 40.21
CA GLU A 223 33.28 -21.74 39.43
C GLU A 223 33.10 -20.32 38.86
N GLY A 224 33.43 -19.28 39.63
CA GLY A 224 33.40 -17.89 39.15
C GLY A 224 34.36 -17.64 37.97
N LYS A 225 35.56 -18.24 37.98
CA LYS A 225 36.51 -18.15 36.85
C LYS A 225 35.96 -18.85 35.60
N ARG A 226 35.29 -20.00 35.77
CA ARG A 226 34.64 -20.71 34.66
C ARG A 226 33.53 -19.87 34.03
N LEU A 227 32.65 -19.29 34.85
CA LEU A 227 31.56 -18.41 34.38
C LEU A 227 32.09 -17.17 33.65
N LEU A 228 33.16 -16.56 34.16
CA LEU A 228 33.82 -15.41 33.50
C LEU A 228 34.45 -15.80 32.16
N ASN A 229 35.11 -16.97 32.07
CA ASN A 229 35.66 -17.45 30.80
C ASN A 229 34.55 -17.74 29.77
N GLU A 230 33.44 -18.34 30.19
CA GLU A 230 32.29 -18.57 29.30
C GLU A 230 31.67 -17.25 28.81
N PHE A 231 31.59 -16.24 29.68
CA PHE A 231 31.20 -14.89 29.28
C PHE A 231 32.18 -14.31 28.24
N ASP A 232 33.49 -14.44 28.48
CA ASP A 232 34.53 -13.92 27.60
C ASP A 232 34.50 -14.59 26.22
N ASP A 233 34.27 -15.90 26.14
CA ASP A 233 34.13 -16.62 24.88
C ASP A 233 32.91 -16.15 24.09
N LEU A 234 31.77 -15.97 24.77
CA LEU A 234 30.55 -15.45 24.17
C LEU A 234 30.70 -13.99 23.73
N HIS A 235 31.44 -13.19 24.49
CA HIS A 235 31.76 -11.79 24.18
C HIS A 235 32.66 -11.68 22.96
N ASN A 236 33.75 -12.44 22.91
CA ASN A 236 34.63 -12.49 21.74
C ASN A 236 33.88 -12.95 20.50
N LYS A 237 33.02 -13.98 20.63
CA LYS A 237 32.15 -14.42 19.55
C LYS A 237 31.21 -13.30 19.09
N TYR A 238 30.53 -12.63 20.03
CA TYR A 238 29.61 -11.53 19.73
C TYR A 238 30.32 -10.39 18.99
N VAL A 239 31.49 -9.94 19.47
CA VAL A 239 32.27 -8.86 18.84
C VAL A 239 32.73 -9.25 17.44
N LYS A 240 33.25 -10.47 17.25
CA LYS A 240 33.63 -10.98 15.93
C LYS A 240 32.45 -11.02 14.97
N THR A 241 31.28 -11.45 15.45
CA THR A 241 30.05 -11.49 14.65
C THR A 241 29.57 -10.09 14.26
N ILE A 242 29.73 -9.07 15.10
CA ILE A 242 29.45 -7.68 14.70
C ILE A 242 30.37 -7.26 13.54
N ASP A 243 31.66 -7.58 13.61
CA ASP A 243 32.62 -7.23 12.55
C ASP A 243 32.24 -7.90 11.21
N GLU A 244 31.76 -9.14 11.25
CA GLU A 244 31.26 -9.86 10.06
C GLU A 244 29.96 -9.23 9.50
N VAL A 245 29.02 -8.88 10.38
CA VAL A 245 27.80 -8.14 10.01
C VAL A 245 28.15 -6.79 9.38
N HIS A 246 29.14 -6.09 9.95
CA HIS A 246 29.62 -4.82 9.46
C HIS A 246 30.20 -4.92 8.04
N ASN A 247 31.09 -5.89 7.81
CA ASN A 247 31.63 -6.16 6.48
C ASN A 247 30.55 -6.51 5.46
N THR A 248 29.52 -7.26 5.88
CA THR A 248 28.38 -7.62 5.03
C THR A 248 27.55 -6.37 4.66
N ILE A 249 27.26 -5.51 5.64
CA ILE A 249 26.54 -4.24 5.43
C ILE A 249 27.33 -3.30 4.51
N ASN A 250 28.65 -3.21 4.68
CA ASN A 250 29.49 -2.37 3.84
C ASN A 250 29.58 -2.88 2.40
N SER A 251 29.71 -4.20 2.22
CA SER A 251 29.67 -4.82 0.89
C SER A 251 28.33 -4.53 0.20
N ARG A 252 27.22 -4.68 0.94
CA ARG A 252 25.88 -4.35 0.45
C ARG A 252 25.76 -2.89 0.05
N ASN A 253 26.22 -1.96 0.89
CA ASN A 253 26.18 -0.53 0.63
C ASN A 253 27.03 -0.15 -0.60
N ASN A 254 28.17 -0.82 -0.78
CA ASN A 254 29.02 -0.64 -1.95
C ASN A 254 28.28 -1.01 -3.25
N VAL A 255 27.61 -2.17 -3.28
CA VAL A 255 26.82 -2.59 -4.45
C VAL A 255 25.64 -1.65 -4.69
N ILE A 256 24.93 -1.22 -3.65
CA ILE A 256 23.84 -0.23 -3.77
C ILE A 256 24.35 1.07 -4.39
N ASN A 257 25.45 1.62 -3.90
CA ASN A 257 25.93 2.94 -4.31
C ASN A 257 26.63 2.92 -5.68
N ASN A 258 27.47 1.92 -5.93
CA ASN A 258 28.31 1.87 -7.14
C ASN A 258 27.64 1.13 -8.31
N THR A 259 26.64 0.30 -8.03
CA THR A 259 25.88 -0.43 -9.05
C THR A 259 24.45 0.10 -9.14
N LEU A 260 23.60 -0.11 -8.14
CA LEU A 260 22.16 0.17 -8.27
C LEU A 260 21.84 1.66 -8.47
N ASN A 261 22.45 2.54 -7.67
CA ASN A 261 22.23 3.98 -7.74
C ASN A 261 22.85 4.61 -9.00
N ARG A 262 23.89 3.98 -9.58
CA ARG A 262 24.61 4.47 -10.76
C ARG A 262 24.01 3.98 -12.06
N VAL A 263 23.79 2.66 -12.17
CA VAL A 263 23.41 1.99 -13.41
C VAL A 263 21.99 2.37 -13.84
N GLY A 264 21.05 2.45 -12.89
CA GLY A 264 19.66 2.76 -13.20
C GLY A 264 19.45 4.09 -13.94
N PRO A 265 20.03 5.21 -13.46
CA PRO A 265 20.03 6.48 -14.20
C PRO A 265 20.72 6.43 -15.57
N ILE A 266 21.82 5.69 -15.71
CA ILE A 266 22.53 5.57 -17.00
C ILE A 266 21.64 4.88 -18.03
N VAL A 267 20.97 3.79 -17.66
CA VAL A 267 20.00 3.11 -18.54
C VAL A 267 18.88 4.06 -18.94
N ALA A 268 18.29 4.77 -17.97
CA ALA A 268 17.22 5.72 -18.25
C ALA A 268 17.66 6.82 -19.22
N ASN A 269 18.88 7.35 -19.08
CA ASN A 269 19.43 8.36 -19.98
C ASN A 269 19.71 7.82 -21.38
N LYS A 270 20.28 6.61 -21.51
CA LYS A 270 20.52 5.99 -22.83
C LYS A 270 19.22 5.73 -23.59
N ILE A 271 18.18 5.29 -22.88
CA ILE A 271 16.84 5.12 -23.46
C ILE A 271 16.20 6.47 -23.79
N GLU A 272 16.42 7.52 -22.97
CA GLU A 272 15.99 8.89 -23.29
C GLU A 272 16.67 9.40 -24.57
N GLU A 273 17.96 9.17 -24.75
CA GLU A 273 18.68 9.53 -25.99
C GLU A 273 18.09 8.83 -27.22
N VAL A 274 17.72 7.55 -27.09
CA VAL A 274 17.00 6.83 -28.15
C VAL A 274 15.68 7.51 -28.44
N LYS A 275 14.86 7.77 -27.40
CA LYS A 275 13.55 8.43 -27.53
C LYS A 275 13.66 9.81 -28.19
N LEU A 276 14.60 10.64 -27.76
CA LEU A 276 14.84 11.98 -28.32
C LEU A 276 15.35 11.92 -29.75
N SER A 277 16.22 10.95 -30.07
CA SER A 277 16.69 10.73 -31.43
C SER A 277 15.53 10.35 -32.37
N VAL A 278 14.66 9.43 -31.96
CA VAL A 278 13.49 9.01 -32.75
C VAL A 278 12.51 10.17 -32.90
N LYS A 279 12.20 10.88 -31.81
CA LYS A 279 11.34 12.07 -31.84
C LYS A 279 11.89 13.14 -32.79
N GLY A 280 13.20 13.38 -32.79
CA GLY A 280 13.84 14.32 -33.70
C GLY A 280 13.71 13.94 -35.18
N GLU A 281 13.61 12.66 -35.53
CA GLU A 281 13.26 12.21 -36.88
C GLU A 281 11.76 12.37 -37.16
N GLN A 282 10.88 12.06 -36.20
CA GLN A 282 9.43 12.28 -36.34
C GLN A 282 9.07 13.75 -36.58
N ASP A 283 9.71 14.67 -35.85
CA ASP A 283 9.50 16.11 -35.95
C ASP A 283 9.95 16.66 -37.32
N LYS A 284 10.86 15.97 -38.02
CA LYS A 284 11.27 16.30 -39.40
C LYS A 284 10.34 15.65 -40.44
N LEU A 285 10.02 14.37 -40.24
CA LEU A 285 9.26 13.57 -41.19
C LEU A 285 7.81 14.05 -41.31
N GLY A 286 7.19 14.53 -40.22
CA GLY A 286 5.82 15.06 -40.23
C GLY A 286 5.64 16.24 -41.20
N PRO A 287 6.38 17.35 -41.03
CA PRO A 287 6.36 18.48 -41.96
C PRO A 287 6.78 18.11 -43.39
N GLN A 288 7.75 17.20 -43.54
CA GLN A 288 8.22 16.76 -44.85
C GLN A 288 7.15 15.92 -45.58
N ALA A 289 6.45 15.05 -44.87
CA ALA A 289 5.31 14.28 -45.39
C ALA A 289 4.14 15.22 -45.77
N GLN A 290 3.85 16.22 -44.93
CA GLN A 290 2.82 17.22 -45.22
C GLN A 290 3.17 18.06 -46.45
N SER A 291 4.42 18.53 -46.56
CA SER A 291 4.90 19.29 -47.72
C SER A 291 4.90 18.45 -49.00
N THR A 292 5.30 17.18 -48.92
CA THR A 292 5.27 16.24 -50.05
C THR A 292 3.84 15.93 -50.50
N ALA A 293 2.92 15.72 -49.54
CA ALA A 293 1.50 15.53 -49.83
C ALA A 293 0.87 16.78 -50.47
N GLN A 294 1.16 17.97 -49.94
CA GLN A 294 0.69 19.23 -50.51
C GLN A 294 1.22 19.46 -51.92
N SER A 295 2.51 19.18 -52.16
CA SER A 295 3.12 19.27 -53.49
C SER A 295 2.49 18.27 -54.47
N ALA A 296 2.22 17.04 -54.03
CA ALA A 296 1.55 16.04 -54.84
C ALA A 296 0.11 16.47 -55.21
N ILE A 297 -0.65 17.00 -54.25
CA ILE A 297 -1.99 17.56 -54.49
C ILE A 297 -1.89 18.71 -55.51
N SER A 298 -0.98 19.68 -55.32
CA SER A 298 -0.81 20.79 -56.25
C SER A 298 -0.42 20.34 -57.66
N ILE A 299 0.52 19.39 -57.80
CA ILE A 299 0.93 18.86 -59.12
C ILE A 299 -0.25 18.14 -59.78
N VAL A 300 -1.02 17.32 -59.06
CA VAL A 300 -2.22 16.65 -59.59
C VAL A 300 -3.26 17.69 -60.00
N THR A 301 -3.51 18.73 -59.20
CA THR A 301 -4.45 19.81 -59.53
C THR A 301 -4.01 20.59 -60.77
N TYR A 302 -2.75 21.04 -60.86
CA TYR A 302 -2.26 21.77 -62.03
C TYR A 302 -2.23 20.91 -63.29
N THR A 303 -1.83 19.65 -63.19
CA THR A 303 -1.82 18.71 -64.33
C THR A 303 -3.25 18.39 -64.78
N SER A 304 -4.21 18.27 -63.85
CA SER A 304 -5.63 18.08 -64.17
C SER A 304 -6.23 19.31 -64.85
N ILE A 305 -5.95 20.52 -64.34
CA ILE A 305 -6.39 21.79 -64.96
C ILE A 305 -5.77 21.94 -66.36
N ALA A 306 -4.47 21.68 -66.52
CA ALA A 306 -3.81 21.74 -67.83
C ALA A 306 -4.37 20.71 -68.82
N SER A 307 -4.66 19.49 -68.35
CA SER A 307 -5.29 18.43 -69.15
C SER A 307 -6.71 18.80 -69.56
N LEU A 308 -7.47 19.47 -68.68
CA LEU A 308 -8.82 19.93 -68.93
C LEU A 308 -8.85 21.10 -69.92
N ILE A 309 -7.93 22.06 -69.79
CA ILE A 309 -7.74 23.16 -70.76
C ILE A 309 -7.29 22.62 -72.12
N ALA A 310 -6.33 21.69 -72.15
CA ALA A 310 -5.91 21.03 -73.39
C ALA A 310 -7.06 20.25 -74.04
N GLY A 311 -7.85 19.53 -73.23
CA GLY A 311 -9.05 18.81 -73.67
C GLY A 311 -10.13 19.74 -74.24
N VAL A 312 -10.36 20.91 -73.63
CA VAL A 312 -11.29 21.93 -74.13
C VAL A 312 -10.76 22.54 -75.44
N ILE A 313 -9.46 22.82 -75.56
CA ILE A 313 -8.86 23.36 -76.79
C ILE A 313 -8.93 22.34 -77.94
N LEU A 314 -8.63 21.06 -77.67
CA LEU A 314 -8.78 19.94 -78.62
C LEU A 314 -10.25 19.72 -79.02
N SER A 315 -11.16 19.78 -78.05
CA SER A 315 -12.61 19.71 -78.26
C SER A 315 -13.10 20.84 -79.16
N LEU A 316 -12.68 22.08 -78.93
CA LEU A 316 -13.06 23.24 -79.76
C LEU A 316 -12.46 23.15 -81.17
N PHE A 317 -11.25 22.61 -81.32
CA PHE A 317 -10.61 22.35 -82.61
C PHE A 317 -11.34 21.28 -83.43
N ILE A 318 -11.75 20.17 -82.81
CA ILE A 318 -12.50 19.06 -83.43
C ILE A 318 -13.93 19.50 -83.74
N THR A 319 -14.55 20.28 -82.85
CA THR A 319 -15.90 20.84 -83.02
C THR A 319 -15.99 21.83 -84.18
N LYS A 320 -14.94 22.61 -84.45
CA LYS A 320 -14.86 23.50 -85.65
C LYS A 320 -14.62 22.73 -86.95
N MET A 321 -14.04 21.53 -86.90
CA MET A 321 -13.69 20.73 -88.08
C MET A 321 -14.81 19.78 -88.55
N ILE A 322 -15.75 19.42 -87.64
CA ILE A 322 -16.84 18.47 -87.92
C ILE A 322 -18.19 19.17 -88.17
N LYS A 323 -18.38 20.44 -87.76
CA LYS A 323 -19.68 21.14 -87.86
C LYS A 323 -20.05 21.69 -89.24
N LYS A 324 -19.27 21.48 -90.30
CA LYS A 324 -19.55 22.03 -91.65
C LYS A 324 -20.19 21.06 -92.66
N PRO A 325 -20.17 19.71 -92.51
CA PRO A 325 -20.82 18.84 -93.51
C PRO A 325 -21.66 17.67 -92.94
N ILE A 326 -22.56 17.91 -91.98
CA ILE A 326 -23.57 16.89 -91.61
C ILE A 326 -24.90 17.63 -91.36
N GLY A 327 -25.82 17.83 -92.32
CA GLY A 327 -26.05 17.12 -93.58
C GLY A 327 -27.19 16.12 -93.44
N GLY A 328 -28.41 16.60 -93.10
CA GLY A 328 -29.65 15.81 -93.03
C GLY A 328 -30.78 16.54 -92.29
N GLU A 329 -32.03 16.35 -92.70
CA GLU A 329 -33.16 17.25 -92.41
C GLU A 329 -33.45 17.49 -90.90
N PRO A 330 -33.46 18.76 -90.43
CA PRO A 330 -33.44 19.09 -89.00
C PRO A 330 -34.74 18.87 -88.22
N LYS A 331 -35.91 18.85 -88.83
CA LYS A 331 -37.15 19.18 -88.09
C LYS A 331 -37.63 18.11 -87.12
N ASP A 332 -37.57 16.82 -87.48
CA ASP A 332 -38.17 15.77 -86.65
C ASP A 332 -37.26 15.31 -85.51
N ILE A 333 -35.95 15.21 -85.75
CA ILE A 333 -34.99 14.97 -84.66
C ILE A 333 -34.82 16.21 -83.79
N ALA A 334 -34.85 17.44 -84.34
CA ALA A 334 -34.87 18.63 -83.51
C ALA A 334 -36.13 18.66 -82.63
N ASN A 335 -37.31 18.30 -83.15
CA ASN A 335 -38.54 18.23 -82.34
C ASN A 335 -38.46 17.15 -81.25
N ILE A 336 -37.99 15.93 -81.54
CA ILE A 336 -37.84 14.87 -80.52
C ILE A 336 -36.80 15.29 -79.47
N THR A 337 -35.66 15.82 -79.89
CA THR A 337 -34.59 16.27 -78.98
C THR A 337 -35.02 17.51 -78.20
N GLN A 338 -35.86 18.38 -78.77
CA GLN A 338 -36.41 19.56 -78.11
C GLN A 338 -37.50 19.19 -77.10
N ASN A 339 -38.30 18.16 -77.37
CA ASN A 339 -39.23 17.58 -76.39
C ASN A 339 -38.48 16.90 -75.24
N VAL A 340 -37.44 16.11 -75.54
CA VAL A 340 -36.54 15.51 -74.53
C VAL A 340 -35.81 16.59 -73.71
N ALA A 341 -35.35 17.68 -74.35
CA ALA A 341 -34.72 18.81 -73.67
C ALA A 341 -35.70 19.65 -72.84
N GLN A 342 -37.00 19.61 -73.16
CA GLN A 342 -38.08 20.20 -72.35
C GLN A 342 -38.56 19.28 -71.22
N GLY A 343 -37.94 18.11 -71.06
CA GLY A 343 -38.23 17.17 -69.99
C GLY A 343 -39.29 16.12 -70.33
N ASP A 344 -39.81 16.06 -71.55
CA ASP A 344 -40.76 15.03 -71.96
C ASP A 344 -40.03 13.75 -72.42
N LEU A 345 -39.91 12.79 -71.50
CA LEU A 345 -39.29 11.49 -71.76
C LEU A 345 -40.34 10.41 -72.06
N THR A 346 -41.60 10.76 -72.33
CA THR A 346 -42.69 9.80 -72.58
C THR A 346 -42.73 9.28 -74.02
N TYR A 347 -41.94 9.88 -74.92
CA TYR A 347 -41.93 9.53 -76.34
C TYR A 347 -41.61 8.03 -76.55
N GLN A 348 -42.50 7.35 -77.24
CA GLN A 348 -42.34 5.94 -77.63
C GLN A 348 -41.78 5.89 -79.05
N PHE A 349 -40.60 5.30 -79.20
CA PHE A 349 -39.94 5.11 -80.50
C PHE A 349 -40.52 3.87 -81.18
N PRO A 350 -41.31 4.00 -82.26
CA PRO A 350 -41.83 2.86 -82.98
C PRO A 350 -40.68 2.20 -83.75
N ASP A 351 -40.52 0.90 -83.58
CA ASP A 351 -39.60 0.04 -84.32
C ASP A 351 -38.09 0.37 -84.21
N ILE A 352 -37.56 0.29 -82.98
CA ILE A 352 -36.13 0.41 -82.65
C ILE A 352 -35.29 -0.69 -83.36
N SER A 353 -35.90 -1.80 -83.75
CA SER A 353 -35.20 -3.00 -84.23
C SER A 353 -34.41 -2.83 -85.55
N ASN A 354 -34.79 -1.84 -86.38
CA ASN A 354 -34.12 -1.50 -87.64
C ASN A 354 -33.52 -0.07 -87.65
N ALA A 355 -33.54 0.64 -86.51
CA ALA A 355 -33.07 2.02 -86.41
C ALA A 355 -31.53 2.11 -86.37
N THR A 356 -30.94 3.09 -87.05
CA THR A 356 -29.49 3.38 -87.03
C THR A 356 -29.23 4.90 -87.03
N GLY A 357 -28.01 5.33 -86.71
CA GLY A 357 -27.64 6.76 -86.71
C GLY A 357 -28.22 7.57 -85.54
N ILE A 358 -28.48 8.88 -85.75
CA ILE A 358 -28.88 9.83 -84.70
C ILE A 358 -30.24 9.45 -84.06
N TYR A 359 -31.14 8.81 -84.80
CA TYR A 359 -32.44 8.38 -84.29
C TYR A 359 -32.32 7.27 -83.23
N LEU A 360 -31.50 6.23 -83.47
CA LEU A 360 -31.21 5.19 -82.48
C LEU A 360 -30.48 5.78 -81.25
N ALA A 361 -29.51 6.68 -81.48
CA ALA A 361 -28.79 7.33 -80.37
C ALA A 361 -29.70 8.20 -79.48
N VAL A 362 -30.68 8.90 -80.07
CA VAL A 362 -31.69 9.67 -79.32
C VAL A 362 -32.69 8.75 -78.61
N ALA A 363 -33.05 7.61 -79.20
CA ALA A 363 -33.88 6.60 -78.55
C ALA A 363 -33.19 5.97 -77.33
N GLU A 364 -31.94 5.53 -77.48
CA GLU A 364 -31.13 4.98 -76.39
C GLU A 364 -30.88 6.02 -75.29
N MET A 365 -30.57 7.27 -75.66
CA MET A 365 -30.41 8.38 -74.72
C MET A 365 -31.71 8.63 -73.93
N THR A 366 -32.88 8.63 -74.59
CA THR A 366 -34.16 8.88 -73.92
C THR A 366 -34.53 7.75 -72.96
N ILE A 367 -34.27 6.49 -73.32
CA ILE A 367 -34.46 5.32 -72.45
C ILE A 367 -33.51 5.38 -71.24
N LYS A 368 -32.21 5.62 -71.47
CA LYS A 368 -31.20 5.78 -70.41
C LYS A 368 -31.54 6.95 -69.48
N LEU A 369 -31.99 8.08 -70.03
CA LEU A 369 -32.44 9.24 -69.23
C LEU A 369 -33.68 8.88 -68.40
N ARG A 370 -34.64 8.14 -68.96
CA ARG A 370 -35.83 7.67 -68.21
C ARG A 370 -35.46 6.76 -67.04
N GLU A 371 -34.55 5.80 -67.26
CA GLU A 371 -34.00 4.92 -66.21
C GLU A 371 -33.22 5.71 -65.15
N LEU A 372 -32.37 6.66 -65.57
CA LEU A 372 -31.60 7.51 -64.65
C LEU A 372 -32.52 8.40 -63.81
N ILE A 373 -33.49 9.08 -64.42
CA ILE A 373 -34.45 9.92 -63.71
C ILE A 373 -35.31 9.08 -62.76
N GLY A 374 -35.76 7.89 -63.18
CA GLY A 374 -36.47 6.95 -62.31
C GLY A 374 -35.62 6.48 -61.12
N GLY A 375 -34.34 6.18 -61.35
CA GLY A 375 -33.38 5.86 -60.30
C GLY A 375 -33.11 7.02 -59.33
N ILE A 376 -33.05 8.26 -59.83
CA ILE A 376 -32.88 9.48 -59.03
C ILE A 376 -34.12 9.74 -58.16
N VAL A 377 -35.33 9.54 -58.70
CA VAL A 377 -36.59 9.65 -57.93
C VAL A 377 -36.63 8.62 -56.79
N SER A 378 -36.31 7.35 -57.10
CA SER A 378 -36.27 6.29 -56.08
C SER A 378 -35.23 6.58 -55.00
N THR A 379 -34.00 6.90 -55.40
CA THR A 379 -32.91 7.21 -54.47
C THR A 379 -33.23 8.46 -53.64
N GLY A 380 -33.88 9.47 -54.23
CA GLY A 380 -34.32 10.67 -53.52
C GLY A 380 -35.36 10.36 -52.43
N ASN A 381 -36.31 9.46 -52.70
CA ASN A 381 -37.25 8.97 -51.68
C ASN A 381 -36.52 8.26 -50.53
N ASP A 382 -35.59 7.36 -50.86
CA ASP A 382 -34.81 6.63 -49.85
C ASP A 382 -33.98 7.58 -48.97
N ILE A 383 -33.36 8.60 -49.57
CA ILE A 383 -32.64 9.65 -48.85
C ILE A 383 -33.57 10.41 -47.89
N ALA A 384 -34.76 10.81 -48.36
CA ALA A 384 -35.72 11.53 -47.52
C ALA A 384 -36.20 10.68 -46.33
N THR A 385 -36.50 9.40 -46.55
CA THR A 385 -36.89 8.48 -45.46
C THR A 385 -35.76 8.25 -44.46
N ASN A 386 -34.54 7.99 -44.94
CA ASN A 386 -33.37 7.78 -44.08
C ASN A 386 -33.03 9.05 -43.29
N ALA A 387 -33.16 10.23 -43.90
CA ALA A 387 -32.97 11.51 -43.21
C ALA A 387 -33.99 11.71 -42.08
N GLN A 388 -35.28 11.43 -42.32
CA GLN A 388 -36.32 11.52 -41.30
C GLN A 388 -36.06 10.55 -40.14
N GLN A 389 -35.60 9.33 -40.44
CA GLN A 389 -35.26 8.33 -39.44
C GLN A 389 -34.02 8.74 -38.62
N ALA A 390 -32.98 9.28 -39.27
CA ALA A 390 -31.80 9.81 -38.61
C ALA A 390 -32.12 11.00 -37.70
N GLN A 391 -33.03 11.88 -38.11
CA GLN A 391 -33.54 12.98 -37.30
C GLN A 391 -34.25 12.47 -36.04
N SER A 392 -35.13 11.47 -36.17
CA SER A 392 -35.82 10.86 -35.03
C SER A 392 -34.85 10.21 -34.03
N ILE A 393 -33.85 9.47 -34.52
CA ILE A 393 -32.82 8.84 -33.67
C ILE A 393 -31.97 9.89 -32.97
N SER A 394 -31.62 10.98 -33.67
CA SER A 394 -30.86 12.09 -33.11
C SER A 394 -31.62 12.78 -31.97
N GLN A 395 -32.92 13.03 -32.15
CA GLN A 395 -33.77 13.60 -31.11
C GLN A 395 -33.81 12.71 -29.85
N GLN A 396 -34.02 11.40 -30.02
CA GLN A 396 -34.00 10.43 -28.92
C GLN A 396 -32.63 10.38 -28.22
N THR A 397 -31.55 10.48 -28.99
CA THR A 397 -30.17 10.49 -28.44
C THR A 397 -29.93 11.74 -27.60
N SER A 398 -30.41 12.91 -28.05
CA SER A 398 -30.33 14.18 -27.31
C SER A 398 -31.10 14.12 -25.99
N GLU A 399 -32.32 13.55 -26.01
CA GLU A 399 -33.13 13.34 -24.81
C GLU A 399 -32.47 12.38 -23.81
N ALA A 400 -31.95 11.24 -24.29
CA ALA A 400 -31.25 10.27 -23.46
C ALA A 400 -29.96 10.86 -22.84
N ALA A 401 -29.21 11.67 -23.58
CA ALA A 401 -28.06 12.39 -23.06
C ALA A 401 -28.45 13.40 -21.96
N GLY A 402 -29.59 14.06 -22.11
CA GLY A 402 -30.18 14.93 -21.08
C GLY A 402 -30.52 14.17 -19.79
N GLU A 403 -31.19 13.02 -19.91
CA GLU A 403 -31.52 12.17 -18.75
C GLU A 403 -30.25 11.64 -18.07
N GLN A 404 -29.25 11.24 -18.85
CA GLN A 404 -27.95 10.81 -18.33
C GLN A 404 -27.26 11.92 -17.53
N LYS A 405 -27.32 13.17 -17.98
CA LYS A 405 -26.78 14.33 -17.26
C LYS A 405 -27.47 14.54 -15.91
N GLU A 406 -28.79 14.39 -15.85
CA GLU A 406 -29.55 14.50 -14.61
C GLU A 406 -29.16 13.40 -13.61
N ARG A 407 -29.12 12.13 -14.05
CA ARG A 407 -28.68 10.99 -13.23
C ARG A 407 -27.25 11.17 -12.73
N THR A 408 -26.35 11.66 -13.59
CA THR A 408 -24.95 11.94 -13.23
C THR A 408 -24.84 13.03 -12.17
N THR A 409 -25.69 14.06 -12.24
CA THR A 409 -25.77 15.13 -11.22
C THR A 409 -26.25 14.60 -9.86
N GLN A 410 -27.21 13.66 -9.86
CA GLN A 410 -27.65 13.00 -8.63
C GLN A 410 -26.53 12.16 -8.01
N VAL A 411 -25.76 11.41 -8.82
CA VAL A 411 -24.61 10.65 -8.33
C VAL A 411 -23.52 11.58 -7.79
N ALA A 412 -23.24 12.71 -8.45
CA ALA A 412 -22.30 13.71 -7.94
C ALA A 412 -22.69 14.20 -6.54
N THR A 413 -23.99 14.43 -6.32
CA THR A 413 -24.53 14.83 -5.01
C THR A 413 -24.33 13.73 -3.96
N ALA A 414 -24.57 12.47 -4.31
CA ALA A 414 -24.34 11.33 -3.42
C ALA A 414 -22.86 11.17 -3.05
N ILE A 415 -21.95 11.39 -4.00
CA ILE A 415 -20.50 11.37 -3.75
C ILE A 415 -20.07 12.50 -2.82
N GLN A 416 -20.67 13.70 -2.96
CA GLN A 416 -20.42 14.79 -2.02
C GLN A 416 -20.88 14.43 -0.60
N GLN A 417 -22.06 13.80 -0.45
CA GLN A 417 -22.53 13.30 0.85
C GLN A 417 -21.63 12.19 1.42
N MET A 418 -21.11 11.32 0.56
CA MET A 418 -20.12 10.30 0.94
C MET A 418 -18.82 10.93 1.44
N SER A 419 -18.34 11.99 0.81
CA SER A 419 -17.15 12.73 1.26
C SER A 419 -17.34 13.33 2.66
N TYR A 420 -18.51 13.86 2.96
CA TYR A 420 -18.83 14.33 4.32
C TYR A 420 -18.87 13.17 5.32
N SER A 421 -19.44 12.03 4.94
CA SER A 421 -19.52 10.84 5.79
C SER A 421 -18.13 10.29 6.10
N ILE A 422 -17.23 10.23 5.11
CA ILE A 422 -15.81 9.87 5.26
C ILE A 422 -15.13 10.76 6.31
N GLN A 423 -15.29 12.08 6.22
CA GLN A 423 -14.73 13.01 7.22
C GLN A 423 -15.28 12.77 8.63
N SER A 424 -16.58 12.47 8.75
CA SER A 424 -17.18 12.11 10.04
C SER A 424 -16.60 10.82 10.60
N VAL A 425 -16.38 9.79 9.77
CA VAL A 425 -15.77 8.53 10.22
C VAL A 425 -14.32 8.75 10.66
N VAL A 426 -13.50 9.53 9.93
CA VAL A 426 -12.15 9.90 10.38
C VAL A 426 -12.18 10.55 11.75
N LYS A 427 -13.09 11.51 11.94
CA LYS A 427 -13.25 12.21 13.22
C LYS A 427 -13.60 11.23 14.34
N HIS A 428 -14.56 10.33 14.11
CA HIS A 428 -14.95 9.34 15.11
C HIS A 428 -13.87 8.30 15.42
N ALA A 429 -13.09 7.88 14.42
CA ALA A 429 -11.95 6.99 14.63
C ALA A 429 -10.87 7.67 15.51
N SER A 430 -10.60 8.96 15.27
CA SER A 430 -9.67 9.76 16.08
C SER A 430 -10.17 9.96 17.51
N GLU A 431 -11.45 10.31 17.69
CA GLU A 431 -12.09 10.42 19.01
C GLU A 431 -12.06 9.08 19.76
N SER A 432 -12.33 7.98 19.07
CA SER A 432 -12.28 6.61 19.60
C SER A 432 -10.85 6.25 20.04
N ALA A 433 -9.83 6.58 19.24
CA ALA A 433 -8.43 6.35 19.58
C ALA A 433 -8.03 7.14 20.84
N ALA A 434 -8.43 8.41 20.93
CA ALA A 434 -8.18 9.23 22.12
C ALA A 434 -8.87 8.67 23.37
N ALA A 435 -10.14 8.26 23.27
CA ALA A 435 -10.87 7.64 24.36
C ALA A 435 -10.26 6.30 24.80
N THR A 436 -9.79 5.50 23.85
CA THR A 436 -9.10 4.23 24.10
C THR A 436 -7.77 4.46 24.83
N GLN A 437 -7.03 5.50 24.46
CA GLN A 437 -5.78 5.88 25.15
C GLN A 437 -6.03 6.35 26.59
N ASP A 438 -7.11 7.11 26.84
CA ASP A 438 -7.51 7.50 28.19
C ASP A 438 -7.95 6.29 29.03
N ALA A 439 -8.74 5.38 28.44
CA ALA A 439 -9.13 4.13 29.08
C ALA A 439 -7.93 3.25 29.42
N LYS A 440 -6.93 3.18 28.52
CA LYS A 440 -5.67 2.47 28.76
C LYS A 440 -4.97 3.00 30.01
N LYS A 441 -4.79 4.32 30.08
CA LYS A 441 -4.15 4.97 31.22
C LYS A 441 -4.88 4.68 32.53
N LYS A 442 -6.22 4.79 32.53
CA LYS A 442 -7.04 4.48 33.71
C LYS A 442 -6.93 3.02 34.15
N ALA A 443 -6.84 2.09 33.21
CA ALA A 443 -6.64 0.68 33.51
C ALA A 443 -5.22 0.40 34.04
N GLU A 444 -4.19 1.04 33.49
CA GLU A 444 -2.81 0.99 34.01
C GLU A 444 -2.73 1.53 35.44
N ASP A 445 -3.30 2.71 35.70
CA ASP A 445 -3.37 3.30 37.04
C ASP A 445 -4.14 2.38 38.01
N GLY A 446 -5.25 1.79 37.54
CA GLY A 446 -6.02 0.79 38.27
C GLY A 446 -5.21 -0.44 38.65
N LYS A 447 -4.39 -0.95 37.72
CA LYS A 447 -3.52 -2.11 37.96
C LYS A 447 -2.48 -1.80 39.03
N VAL A 448 -1.83 -0.64 38.95
CA VAL A 448 -0.88 -0.20 39.97
C VAL A 448 -1.53 -0.11 41.36
N MET A 449 -2.77 0.39 41.45
CA MET A 449 -3.51 0.42 42.72
C MET A 449 -3.80 -0.98 43.26
N VAL A 450 -4.17 -1.93 42.40
CA VAL A 450 -4.40 -3.32 42.79
C VAL A 450 -3.11 -3.99 43.27
N ASP A 451 -2.00 -3.80 42.55
CA ASP A 451 -0.69 -4.35 42.94
C ASP A 451 -0.25 -3.83 44.32
N ASN A 452 -0.41 -2.52 44.56
CA ASN A 452 -0.15 -1.92 45.88
C ASN A 452 -1.07 -2.47 46.98
N THR A 453 -2.32 -2.79 46.64
CA THR A 453 -3.29 -3.40 47.57
C THR A 453 -2.86 -4.82 47.93
N ILE A 454 -2.42 -5.61 46.96
CA ILE A 454 -1.88 -6.96 47.18
C ILE A 454 -0.67 -6.91 48.13
N MET A 455 0.28 -6.01 47.90
CA MET A 455 1.43 -5.81 48.79
C MET A 455 1.00 -5.44 50.21
N SER A 456 0.03 -4.53 50.34
CA SER A 456 -0.48 -4.09 51.65
C SER A 456 -1.16 -5.22 52.43
N ILE A 457 -1.91 -6.08 51.73
CA ILE A 457 -2.57 -7.25 52.33
C ILE A 457 -1.55 -8.32 52.73
N GLN A 458 -0.51 -8.55 51.93
CA GLN A 458 0.58 -9.46 52.29
C GLN A 458 1.28 -9.01 53.57
N HIS A 459 1.61 -7.71 53.67
CA HIS A 459 2.19 -7.13 54.87
C HIS A 459 1.23 -7.18 56.07
N LEU A 460 -0.08 -7.03 55.86
CA LEU A 460 -1.08 -7.23 56.91
C LEU A 460 -1.07 -8.69 57.42
N ALA A 461 -1.01 -9.67 56.53
CA ALA A 461 -0.96 -11.08 56.89
C ALA A 461 0.30 -11.41 57.72
N GLU A 462 1.46 -10.87 57.36
CA GLU A 462 2.71 -10.99 58.14
C GLU A 462 2.58 -10.37 59.54
N ARG A 463 1.96 -9.19 59.64
CA ARG A 463 1.74 -8.53 60.95
C ARG A 463 0.77 -9.29 61.85
N VAL A 464 -0.26 -9.91 61.26
CA VAL A 464 -1.18 -10.78 62.00
C VAL A 464 -0.44 -12.02 62.51
N GLU A 465 0.41 -12.63 61.68
CA GLU A 465 1.25 -13.77 62.07
C GLU A 465 2.20 -13.42 63.23
N GLN A 466 2.89 -12.28 63.16
CA GLN A 466 3.70 -11.78 64.29
C GLN A 466 2.88 -11.54 65.56
N SER A 467 1.62 -11.11 65.43
CA SER A 467 0.73 -10.91 66.58
C SER A 467 0.33 -12.24 67.23
N VAL A 468 0.13 -13.28 66.42
CA VAL A 468 -0.11 -14.65 66.91
C VAL A 468 1.07 -15.13 67.75
N ASP A 469 2.32 -14.96 67.29
CA ASP A 469 3.52 -15.36 68.04
C ASP A 469 3.63 -14.67 69.41
N VAL A 470 3.30 -13.38 69.48
CA VAL A 470 3.30 -12.60 70.72
C VAL A 470 2.23 -13.11 71.69
N ILE A 471 1.02 -13.40 71.20
CA ILE A 471 -0.05 -13.91 72.06
C ILE A 471 0.23 -15.35 72.53
N GLN A 472 0.79 -16.20 71.67
CA GLN A 472 1.22 -17.54 72.08
C GLN A 472 2.34 -17.49 73.14
N SER A 473 3.23 -16.52 73.05
CA SER A 473 4.23 -16.28 74.09
C SER A 473 3.58 -15.84 75.41
N LEU A 474 2.52 -15.02 75.36
CA LEU A 474 1.75 -14.63 76.54
C LEU A 474 0.98 -15.81 77.16
N GLU A 475 0.42 -16.70 76.34
CA GLU A 475 -0.22 -17.95 76.77
C GLU A 475 0.79 -18.83 77.51
N LYS A 476 1.98 -19.04 76.94
CA LYS A 476 3.07 -19.78 77.59
C LYS A 476 3.48 -19.17 78.93
N ASN A 477 3.69 -17.85 78.98
CA ASN A 477 4.02 -17.16 80.21
C ASN A 477 2.90 -17.30 81.27
N SER A 478 1.64 -17.31 80.84
CA SER A 478 0.51 -17.51 81.76
C SER A 478 0.49 -18.91 82.36
N ILE A 479 0.87 -19.94 81.60
CA ILE A 479 1.05 -21.32 82.10
C ILE A 479 2.20 -21.39 83.12
N GLU A 480 3.32 -20.70 82.86
CA GLU A 480 4.43 -20.65 83.81
C GLU A 480 4.04 -19.96 85.12
N ILE A 481 3.26 -18.86 85.06
CA ILE A 481 2.74 -18.18 86.26
C ILE A 481 1.78 -19.10 87.02
N ASP A 482 0.90 -19.85 86.34
CA ASP A 482 -0.03 -20.79 86.99
C ASP A 482 0.73 -21.81 87.86
N SER A 483 1.82 -22.37 87.33
CA SER A 483 2.69 -23.30 88.07
C SER A 483 3.33 -22.66 89.30
N VAL A 484 3.78 -21.41 89.21
CA VAL A 484 4.32 -20.66 90.36
C VAL A 484 3.25 -20.42 91.42
N VAL A 485 2.03 -20.05 91.01
CA VAL A 485 0.89 -19.82 91.92
C VAL A 485 0.49 -21.11 92.63
N GLU A 486 0.51 -22.25 91.94
CA GLU A 486 0.28 -23.57 92.53
C GLU A 486 1.32 -23.91 93.61
N VAL A 487 2.60 -23.63 93.37
CA VAL A 487 3.67 -23.79 94.37
C VAL A 487 3.45 -22.88 95.58
N ILE A 488 3.10 -21.60 95.38
CA ILE A 488 2.82 -20.67 96.48
C ILE A 488 1.62 -21.14 97.30
N GLN A 489 0.58 -21.64 96.63
CA GLN A 489 -0.58 -22.20 97.30
C GLN A 489 -0.21 -23.44 98.13
N GLY A 490 0.65 -24.32 97.61
CA GLY A 490 1.21 -25.45 98.34
C GLY A 490 2.04 -25.03 99.56
N ILE A 491 2.91 -24.01 99.42
CA ILE A 491 3.69 -23.44 100.54
C ILE A 491 2.76 -22.84 101.58
N SER A 492 1.72 -22.13 101.16
CA SER A 492 0.73 -21.53 102.04
C SER A 492 -0.03 -22.59 102.84
N GLU A 493 -0.45 -23.69 102.22
CA GLU A 493 -1.09 -24.82 102.90
C GLU A 493 -0.15 -25.51 103.89
N GLN A 494 1.11 -25.73 103.51
CA GLN A 494 2.14 -26.25 104.43
C GLN A 494 2.38 -25.30 105.60
N THR A 495 2.46 -23.99 105.35
CA THR A 495 2.65 -22.97 106.39
C THR A 495 1.45 -22.92 107.33
N ASN A 496 0.23 -23.03 106.81
CA ASN A 496 -1.00 -23.13 107.59
C ASN A 496 -1.01 -24.39 108.49
N LEU A 497 -0.56 -25.53 107.97
CA LEU A 497 -0.42 -26.78 108.76
C LEU A 497 0.68 -26.70 109.82
N LEU A 498 1.83 -26.10 109.49
CA LEU A 498 2.93 -25.88 110.44
C LEU A 498 2.51 -24.92 111.55
N ALA A 499 1.82 -23.83 111.21
CA ALA A 499 1.27 -22.87 112.16
C ALA A 499 0.21 -23.51 113.06
N LEU A 500 -0.64 -24.38 112.52
CA LEU A 500 -1.61 -25.15 113.31
C LEU A 500 -0.91 -26.09 114.30
N ASN A 501 0.12 -26.83 113.85
CA ASN A 501 0.90 -27.70 114.73
C ASN A 501 1.64 -26.91 115.82
N ALA A 502 2.18 -25.73 115.48
CA ALA A 502 2.81 -24.83 116.45
C ALA A 502 1.80 -24.25 117.45
N ALA A 503 0.59 -23.90 117.02
CA ALA A 503 -0.49 -23.44 117.90
C ALA A 503 -0.93 -24.55 118.88
N ILE A 504 -1.02 -25.80 118.40
CA ILE A 504 -1.32 -26.97 119.23
C ILE A 504 -0.23 -27.18 120.28
N GLU A 505 1.05 -27.14 119.90
CA GLU A 505 2.16 -27.37 120.83
C GLU A 505 2.36 -26.19 121.81
N ALA A 506 2.09 -24.96 121.37
CA ALA A 506 2.04 -23.78 122.22
C ALA A 506 0.92 -23.86 123.27
N ALA A 507 -0.26 -24.37 122.89
CA ALA A 507 -1.34 -24.66 123.82
C ALA A 507 -0.96 -25.78 124.82
N ARG A 508 -0.15 -26.74 124.39
CA ARG A 508 0.38 -27.85 125.20
C ARG A 508 1.41 -27.41 126.25
N ALA A 509 2.17 -26.34 125.96
CA ALA A 509 3.16 -25.74 126.87
C ALA A 509 2.56 -24.81 127.95
N GLY A 510 1.24 -24.57 127.95
CA GLY A 510 0.55 -23.77 128.97
C GLY A 510 0.99 -22.30 129.00
N GLU A 511 1.16 -21.72 130.20
CA GLU A 511 1.51 -20.30 130.39
C GLU A 511 2.85 -19.90 129.72
N GLN A 512 3.80 -20.84 129.54
CA GLN A 512 5.09 -20.58 128.88
C GLN A 512 4.98 -20.48 127.35
N GLY A 513 3.92 -21.01 126.74
CA GLY A 513 3.70 -21.02 125.28
C GLY A 513 2.84 -19.86 124.75
N ARG A 514 2.34 -18.99 125.61
CA ARG A 514 1.31 -17.99 125.27
C ARG A 514 1.76 -16.97 124.21
N GLY A 515 3.02 -16.54 124.23
CA GLY A 515 3.59 -15.69 123.19
C GLY A 515 3.75 -16.40 121.84
N PHE A 516 4.08 -17.69 121.85
CA PHE A 516 4.18 -18.52 120.64
C PHE A 516 2.81 -18.81 120.02
N ALA A 517 1.76 -18.97 120.83
CA ALA A 517 0.40 -19.18 120.34
C ALA A 517 -0.11 -17.99 119.51
N VAL A 518 0.14 -16.76 119.97
CA VAL A 518 -0.25 -15.53 119.23
C VAL A 518 0.49 -15.44 117.89
N VAL A 519 1.79 -15.73 117.87
CA VAL A 519 2.57 -15.74 116.63
C VAL A 519 2.08 -16.84 115.68
N ALA A 520 1.75 -18.03 116.20
CA ALA A 520 1.23 -19.13 115.40
C ALA A 520 -0.13 -18.80 114.76
N ASP A 521 -1.06 -18.16 115.50
CA ASP A 521 -2.34 -17.72 114.95
C ASP A 521 -2.18 -16.60 113.90
N GLU A 522 -1.25 -15.66 114.09
CA GLU A 522 -0.94 -14.62 113.10
C GLU A 522 -0.35 -15.22 111.82
N VAL A 523 0.59 -16.17 111.94
CA VAL A 523 1.16 -16.90 110.79
C VAL A 523 0.08 -17.71 110.08
N ARG A 524 -0.87 -18.32 110.82
CA ARG A 524 -2.01 -19.03 110.24
C ARG A 524 -2.94 -18.08 109.47
N GLY A 525 -3.23 -16.90 110.03
CA GLY A 525 -4.01 -15.86 109.38
C GLY A 525 -3.34 -15.34 108.09
N LEU A 526 -2.02 -15.15 108.10
CA LEU A 526 -1.25 -14.80 106.91
C LEU A 526 -1.32 -15.90 105.85
N ALA A 527 -1.13 -17.16 106.22
CA ALA A 527 -1.22 -18.28 105.30
C ALA A 527 -2.62 -18.36 104.65
N GLN A 528 -3.69 -18.24 105.44
CA GLN A 528 -5.05 -18.22 104.88
C GLN A 528 -5.26 -17.07 103.89
N ARG A 529 -4.81 -15.86 104.22
CA ARG A 529 -4.87 -14.70 103.29
C ARG A 529 -4.04 -14.93 102.02
N THR A 530 -2.85 -15.53 102.14
CA THR A 530 -2.03 -15.91 100.97
C THR A 530 -2.76 -16.90 100.08
N LYS A 531 -3.44 -17.91 100.66
CA LYS A 531 -4.23 -18.90 99.91
C LYS A 531 -5.43 -18.26 99.20
N GLU A 532 -6.12 -17.33 99.84
CA GLU A 532 -7.22 -16.58 99.22
C GLU A 532 -6.70 -15.74 98.04
N SER A 533 -5.59 -15.02 98.21
CA SER A 533 -4.96 -14.25 97.13
C SER A 533 -4.45 -15.12 95.98
N THR A 534 -3.84 -16.28 96.24
CA THR A 534 -3.41 -17.19 95.16
C THR A 534 -4.60 -17.74 94.38
N SER A 535 -5.72 -18.02 95.05
CA SER A 535 -6.96 -18.44 94.38
C SER A 535 -7.55 -17.36 93.48
N GLU A 536 -7.51 -16.08 93.90
CA GLU A 536 -7.91 -14.96 93.05
C GLU A 536 -6.97 -14.78 91.85
N ILE A 537 -5.66 -14.90 92.05
CA ILE A 537 -4.67 -14.85 90.97
C ILE A 537 -4.91 -15.99 89.97
N GLN A 538 -5.18 -17.20 90.45
CA GLN A 538 -5.47 -18.35 89.58
C GLN A 538 -6.71 -18.12 88.70
N LYS A 539 -7.77 -17.51 89.26
CA LYS A 539 -8.95 -17.10 88.46
C LYS A 539 -8.59 -16.09 87.37
N MET A 540 -7.73 -15.11 87.68
CA MET A 540 -7.27 -14.12 86.70
C MET A 540 -6.42 -14.76 85.60
N ILE A 541 -5.58 -15.75 85.94
CA ILE A 541 -4.78 -16.51 84.97
C ILE A 541 -5.67 -17.32 84.04
N LEU A 542 -6.70 -18.00 84.57
CA LEU A 542 -7.65 -18.76 83.76
C LEU A 542 -8.40 -17.85 82.76
N LEU A 543 -8.78 -16.65 83.21
CA LEU A 543 -9.41 -15.64 82.34
C LEU A 543 -8.42 -15.15 81.27
N LEU A 544 -7.17 -14.92 81.63
CA LEU A 544 -6.09 -14.57 80.68
C LEU A 544 -5.89 -15.66 79.63
N GLN A 545 -5.75 -16.93 80.04
CA GLN A 545 -5.58 -18.08 79.14
C GLN A 545 -6.75 -18.22 78.17
N THR A 546 -7.99 -18.07 78.67
CA THR A 546 -9.19 -18.11 77.84
C THR A 546 -9.19 -16.95 76.84
N GLY A 547 -8.85 -15.73 77.30
CA GLY A 547 -8.75 -14.55 76.45
C GLY A 547 -7.66 -14.64 75.39
N THR A 548 -6.50 -15.19 75.71
CA THR A 548 -5.41 -15.41 74.74
C THR A 548 -5.78 -16.47 73.71
N SER A 549 -6.44 -17.56 74.12
CA SER A 549 -6.89 -18.61 73.18
C SER A 549 -7.92 -18.07 72.19
N GLU A 550 -8.90 -17.27 72.64
CA GLU A 550 -9.87 -16.66 71.73
C GLU A 550 -9.21 -15.64 70.79
N ALA A 551 -8.24 -14.86 71.28
CA ALA A 551 -7.49 -13.93 70.46
C ALA A 551 -6.68 -14.63 69.35
N VAL A 552 -6.02 -15.76 69.66
CA VAL A 552 -5.31 -16.58 68.65
C VAL A 552 -6.28 -17.10 67.59
N LYS A 553 -7.48 -17.56 67.99
CA LYS A 553 -8.49 -18.04 67.05
C LYS A 553 -8.92 -16.93 66.06
N VAL A 554 -9.28 -15.75 66.57
CA VAL A 554 -9.68 -14.58 65.73
C VAL A 554 -8.53 -14.14 64.82
N MET A 555 -7.29 -14.16 65.29
CA MET A 555 -6.12 -13.83 64.46
C MET A 555 -5.90 -14.85 63.33
N ASN A 556 -6.06 -16.15 63.59
CA ASN A 556 -5.98 -17.16 62.55
C ASN A 556 -7.08 -16.99 61.50
N GLU A 557 -8.32 -16.72 61.92
CA GLU A 557 -9.42 -16.40 61.01
C GLU A 557 -9.10 -15.15 60.17
N SER A 558 -8.58 -14.10 60.79
CA SER A 558 -8.15 -12.86 60.12
C SER A 558 -7.02 -13.10 59.10
N GLN A 559 -6.09 -14.01 59.39
CA GLN A 559 -5.02 -14.39 58.48
C GLN A 559 -5.56 -15.09 57.23
N VAL A 560 -6.55 -15.98 57.39
CA VAL A 560 -7.23 -16.64 56.27
C VAL A 560 -7.98 -15.62 55.42
N GLU A 561 -8.75 -14.71 56.02
CA GLU A 561 -9.46 -13.66 55.30
C GLU A 561 -8.52 -12.72 54.52
N ALA A 562 -7.37 -12.37 55.11
CA ALA A 562 -6.35 -11.57 54.42
C ALA A 562 -5.81 -12.32 53.18
N ARG A 563 -5.50 -13.61 53.27
CA ARG A 563 -5.05 -14.42 52.13
C ARG A 563 -6.11 -14.56 51.04
N GLU A 564 -7.38 -14.75 51.42
CA GLU A 564 -8.48 -14.76 50.45
C GLU A 564 -8.63 -13.41 49.75
N THR A 565 -8.51 -12.31 50.49
CA THR A 565 -8.60 -10.95 49.93
C THR A 565 -7.46 -10.71 48.95
N ALA A 566 -6.23 -11.12 49.27
CA ALA A 566 -5.10 -11.05 48.33
C ALA A 566 -5.38 -11.83 47.03
N THR A 567 -5.99 -13.02 47.12
CA THR A 567 -6.34 -13.84 45.95
C THR A 567 -7.41 -13.17 45.08
N LYS A 568 -8.43 -12.56 45.69
CA LYS A 568 -9.46 -11.78 44.98
C LYS A 568 -8.88 -10.54 44.31
N SER A 569 -7.96 -9.83 44.99
CA SER A 569 -7.23 -8.71 44.41
C SER A 569 -6.38 -9.16 43.22
N GLN A 570 -5.68 -10.29 43.30
CA GLN A 570 -4.94 -10.86 42.16
C GLN A 570 -5.87 -11.11 40.96
N THR A 571 -7.02 -11.74 41.19
CA THR A 571 -8.02 -11.99 40.12
C THR A 571 -8.51 -10.68 39.48
N THR A 572 -8.63 -9.62 40.27
CA THR A 572 -8.98 -8.28 39.76
C THR A 572 -7.86 -7.70 38.91
N GLY A 573 -6.60 -7.91 39.30
CA GLY A 573 -5.42 -7.54 38.50
C GLY A 573 -5.39 -8.26 37.15
N ASP A 574 -5.68 -9.56 37.13
CA ASP A 574 -5.73 -10.35 35.90
C ASP A 574 -6.87 -9.87 34.96
N ALA A 575 -8.00 -9.47 35.52
CA ALA A 575 -9.11 -8.88 34.74
C ALA A 575 -8.71 -7.53 34.11
N LEU A 576 -7.95 -6.70 34.83
CA LEU A 576 -7.41 -5.44 34.29
C LEU A 576 -6.41 -5.69 33.16
N ASP A 577 -5.60 -6.75 33.23
CA ASP A 577 -4.71 -7.14 32.12
C ASP A 577 -5.50 -7.51 30.87
N SER A 578 -6.58 -8.29 31.01
CA SER A 578 -7.46 -8.63 29.89
C SER A 578 -8.15 -7.40 29.27
N ILE A 579 -8.52 -6.41 30.11
CA ILE A 579 -9.04 -5.13 29.63
C ILE A 579 -7.96 -4.36 28.85
N LEU A 580 -6.71 -4.32 29.34
CA LEU A 580 -5.60 -3.66 28.65
C LEU A 580 -5.30 -4.29 27.28
N GLU A 581 -5.37 -5.61 27.18
CA GLU A 581 -5.24 -6.33 25.91
C GLU A 581 -6.37 -5.96 24.94
N THR A 582 -7.62 -5.95 25.42
CA THR A 582 -8.79 -5.56 24.62
C THR A 582 -8.70 -4.12 24.13
N ILE A 583 -8.27 -3.19 24.98
CA ILE A 583 -8.03 -1.79 24.64
C ILE A 583 -6.96 -1.66 23.54
N THR A 584 -5.90 -2.46 23.62
CA THR A 584 -4.85 -2.49 22.58
C THR A 584 -5.43 -2.95 21.24
N HIS A 585 -6.24 -4.01 21.25
CA HIS A 585 -6.93 -4.48 20.05
C HIS A 585 -7.90 -3.43 19.45
N ILE A 586 -8.61 -2.67 20.29
CA ILE A 586 -9.48 -1.56 19.83
C ILE A 586 -8.65 -0.47 19.16
N ASN A 587 -7.47 -0.16 19.68
CA ASN A 587 -6.59 0.84 19.07
C ASN A 587 -6.09 0.39 17.69
N ASP A 588 -5.72 -0.88 17.56
CA ASP A 588 -5.34 -1.48 16.27
C ASP A 588 -6.51 -1.43 15.26
N MET A 589 -7.74 -1.73 15.69
CA MET A 589 -8.94 -1.61 14.86
C MET A 589 -9.17 -0.16 14.40
N ASN A 590 -9.03 0.82 15.30
CA ASN A 590 -9.15 2.24 14.91
C ASN A 590 -8.09 2.64 13.87
N SER A 591 -6.87 2.11 13.96
CA SER A 591 -5.84 2.32 12.93
C SER A 591 -6.25 1.72 11.58
N GLN A 592 -6.81 0.51 11.57
CA GLN A 592 -7.30 -0.12 10.34
C GLN A 592 -8.46 0.66 9.71
N VAL A 593 -9.40 1.13 10.54
CA VAL A 593 -10.50 2.00 10.07
C VAL A 593 -9.94 3.28 9.43
N SER A 594 -8.93 3.91 10.04
CA SER A 594 -8.30 5.10 9.44
C SER A 594 -7.73 4.81 8.06
N THR A 595 -7.00 3.70 7.89
CA THR A 595 -6.45 3.30 6.58
C THR A 595 -7.56 3.01 5.57
N ALA A 596 -8.60 2.27 5.95
CA ALA A 596 -9.71 1.97 5.06
C ALA A 596 -10.46 3.25 4.61
N VAL A 597 -10.56 4.24 5.48
CA VAL A 597 -11.20 5.52 5.17
C VAL A 597 -10.34 6.39 4.24
N GLU A 598 -9.02 6.35 4.37
CA GLU A 598 -8.10 6.97 3.41
C GLU A 598 -8.24 6.35 2.01
N GLU A 599 -8.35 5.02 1.92
CA GLU A 599 -8.62 4.33 0.66
C GLU A 599 -9.98 4.72 0.07
N GLN A 600 -11.03 4.79 0.89
CA GLN A 600 -12.35 5.25 0.45
C GLN A 600 -12.34 6.69 -0.06
N ALA A 601 -11.53 7.58 0.53
CA ALA A 601 -11.40 8.96 0.06
C ALA A 601 -10.79 9.02 -1.36
N ILE A 602 -9.79 8.20 -1.64
CA ILE A 602 -9.17 8.09 -2.97
C ILE A 602 -10.19 7.59 -4.00
N VAL A 603 -10.95 6.54 -3.65
CA VAL A 603 -11.99 6.00 -4.54
C VAL A 603 -13.10 7.04 -4.78
N ALA A 604 -13.49 7.81 -3.76
CA ALA A 604 -14.47 8.89 -3.90
C ALA A 604 -14.02 9.96 -4.91
N GLU A 605 -12.75 10.37 -4.84
CA GLU A 605 -12.16 11.34 -5.75
C GLU A 605 -12.09 10.80 -7.18
N GLU A 606 -11.73 9.54 -7.36
CA GLU A 606 -11.75 8.87 -8.67
C GLU A 606 -13.16 8.82 -9.26
N ILE A 607 -14.18 8.46 -8.47
CA ILE A 607 -15.57 8.47 -8.93
C ILE A 607 -15.99 9.90 -9.31
N ASN A 608 -15.60 10.91 -8.54
CA ASN A 608 -15.92 12.30 -8.87
C ASN A 608 -15.32 12.73 -10.22
N ASN A 609 -14.08 12.35 -10.52
CA ASN A 609 -13.45 12.60 -11.81
C ASN A 609 -14.17 11.88 -12.97
N ASN A 610 -14.57 10.62 -12.74
CA ASN A 610 -15.34 9.85 -13.72
C ASN A 610 -16.72 10.48 -13.98
N ILE A 611 -17.38 11.01 -12.96
CA ILE A 611 -18.65 11.73 -13.07
C ILE A 611 -18.49 12.97 -13.96
N THR A 612 -17.43 13.75 -13.78
CA THR A 612 -17.13 14.90 -14.64
C THR A 612 -16.94 14.47 -16.10
N ALA A 613 -16.15 13.42 -16.34
CA ALA A 613 -15.93 12.91 -17.70
C ALA A 613 -17.22 12.39 -18.37
N ILE A 614 -18.10 11.74 -17.60
CA ILE A 614 -19.42 11.28 -18.09
C ILE A 614 -20.30 12.48 -18.45
N ASN A 615 -20.29 13.54 -17.63
CA ASN A 615 -21.07 14.75 -17.89
C ASN A 615 -20.59 15.46 -19.16
N ASP A 616 -19.28 15.60 -19.34
CA ASP A 616 -18.68 16.17 -20.56
C ASP A 616 -19.02 15.32 -21.79
N SER A 617 -18.95 13.99 -21.67
CA SER A 617 -19.34 13.07 -22.75
C SER A 617 -20.81 13.16 -23.11
N ALA A 618 -21.70 13.32 -22.12
CA ALA A 618 -23.13 13.50 -22.35
C ALA A 618 -23.40 14.82 -23.09
N GLU A 619 -22.68 15.90 -22.75
CA GLU A 619 -22.78 17.18 -23.44
C GLU A 619 -22.30 17.12 -24.89
N VAL A 620 -21.15 16.47 -25.14
CA VAL A 620 -20.66 16.21 -26.50
C VAL A 620 -21.66 15.36 -27.29
N THR A 621 -22.26 14.35 -26.66
CA THR A 621 -23.26 13.48 -27.30
C THR A 621 -24.53 14.24 -27.68
N ALA A 622 -25.05 15.08 -26.78
CA ALA A 622 -26.21 15.93 -27.04
C ALA A 622 -25.93 16.92 -28.19
N ASN A 623 -24.75 17.56 -28.19
CA ASN A 623 -24.34 18.46 -29.26
C ASN A 623 -24.19 17.75 -30.61
N GLY A 624 -23.57 16.57 -30.63
CA GLY A 624 -23.42 15.76 -31.84
C GLY A 624 -24.76 15.25 -32.38
N ALA A 625 -25.69 14.91 -31.49
CA ALA A 625 -27.05 14.54 -31.86
C ALA A 625 -27.80 15.73 -32.50
N ASN A 626 -27.71 16.93 -31.92
CA ASN A 626 -28.30 18.14 -32.49
C ASN A 626 -27.72 18.45 -33.88
N GLN A 627 -26.40 18.37 -34.06
CA GLN A 627 -25.76 18.56 -35.37
C GLN A 627 -26.21 17.51 -36.40
N THR A 628 -26.37 16.25 -35.97
CA THR A 628 -26.87 15.16 -36.85
C THR A 628 -28.32 15.41 -37.24
N SER A 629 -29.14 15.92 -36.33
CA SER A 629 -30.53 16.33 -36.60
C SER A 629 -30.59 17.45 -37.66
N GLU A 630 -29.77 18.50 -37.51
CA GLU A 630 -29.69 19.60 -38.48
C GLU A 630 -29.18 19.15 -39.87
N ALA A 631 -28.17 18.29 -39.90
CA ALA A 631 -27.65 17.71 -41.13
C ALA A 631 -28.69 16.82 -41.83
N SER A 632 -29.44 16.03 -41.04
CA SER A 632 -30.53 15.20 -41.56
C SER A 632 -31.67 16.04 -42.12
N GLN A 633 -32.03 17.13 -41.45
CA GLN A 633 -33.02 18.08 -41.97
C GLN A 633 -32.56 18.69 -43.31
N SER A 634 -31.30 19.11 -43.40
CA SER A 634 -30.72 19.64 -44.65
C SER A 634 -30.70 18.60 -45.78
N LEU A 635 -30.51 17.32 -45.44
CA LEU A 635 -30.53 16.20 -46.38
C LEU A 635 -31.95 15.92 -46.87
N ALA A 636 -32.95 15.98 -45.99
CA ALA A 636 -34.36 15.88 -46.35
C ALA A 636 -34.79 17.03 -47.29
N ASP A 637 -34.34 18.25 -47.01
CA ASP A 637 -34.60 19.42 -47.86
C ASP A 637 -33.93 19.27 -49.23
N SER A 638 -32.70 18.75 -49.27
CA SER A 638 -31.97 18.46 -50.52
C SER A 638 -32.66 17.38 -51.35
N ALA A 639 -33.17 16.32 -50.72
CA ALA A 639 -33.95 15.27 -51.37
C ALA A 639 -35.28 15.81 -51.93
N LYS A 640 -35.94 16.71 -51.20
CA LYS A 640 -37.16 17.40 -51.67
C LYS A 640 -36.88 18.34 -52.84
N ASN A 641 -35.76 19.06 -52.82
CA ASN A 641 -35.31 19.86 -53.97
C ASN A 641 -34.98 18.99 -55.18
N LEU A 642 -34.28 17.87 -54.97
CA LEU A 642 -33.99 16.89 -56.01
C LEU A 642 -35.29 16.37 -56.65
N GLN A 643 -36.28 16.00 -55.84
CA GLN A 643 -37.63 15.63 -56.30
C GLN A 643 -38.29 16.72 -57.13
N THR A 644 -38.17 17.98 -56.72
CA THR A 644 -38.75 19.12 -57.44
C THR A 644 -38.08 19.33 -58.80
N ILE A 645 -36.76 19.16 -58.87
CA ILE A 645 -35.98 19.25 -60.13
C ILE A 645 -36.38 18.13 -61.08
N VAL A 646 -36.51 16.89 -60.59
CA VAL A 646 -36.88 15.74 -61.43
C VAL A 646 -38.37 15.69 -61.77
N ALA A 647 -39.24 16.33 -60.99
CA ALA A 647 -40.67 16.47 -61.31
C ALA A 647 -40.93 17.28 -62.60
N GLY A 648 -39.94 18.06 -63.06
CA GLY A 648 -39.97 18.69 -64.37
C GLY A 648 -39.86 17.71 -65.55
N PHE A 649 -39.49 16.45 -65.29
CA PHE A 649 -39.36 15.41 -66.30
C PHE A 649 -40.57 14.47 -66.28
N LYS A 650 -41.25 14.33 -67.42
CA LYS A 650 -42.35 13.38 -67.59
C LYS A 650 -41.78 12.01 -67.99
N ILE A 651 -41.91 11.04 -67.09
CA ILE A 651 -41.39 9.67 -67.24
C ILE A 651 -42.48 8.62 -67.48
N THR A 652 -43.75 9.01 -67.39
CA THR A 652 -44.95 8.17 -67.58
C THR A 652 -46.00 8.91 -68.37
#